data_AF-U4UBQ3-F1
#
_entry.id   AF-U4UBQ3-F1
#
_cell.length_a   1.000
_cell.length_b   1.000
_cell.length_c   1.000
_cell.angle_alpha   90.00
_cell.angle_beta   90.00
_cell.angle_gamma   90.00
#
_symmetry.space_group_name_H-M   'P 1'
#
loop_
_entity.id
_entity.type
_entity.pdbx_description
1 polymer ?
#
loop_
_entity_poly.entity_id
_entity_poly.type
_entity_poly.pdbx_seq_one_letter_code
_entity_poly.pdbx_strand_id
1 'polypeptide(L)'
;MSNKVIRKILFPKLSNMEYKYGSYKIMPRHQNAHALQNAGFLFHFEQENNKLRSARIVYGHVNKKFVHASKTEQFLSGKYIFDNGVLQSALKVLDGELECETILPEARPDFRKGLAISLFYKFILNIAPKKCVSLPNLTGGLMLNRPISKAAQEYDTKECIYPLARGIAKIEAKYQVTGEAEYIMDKPNYPNQLYASFVTTKARPKTKILNLDATKALKIPGVVAFFDKDSIPGRNTFTPLEMGLFSSEEKLFCSDSIEYYYQPVGIIVAITHDLAQSASEMVEIRYGASAKNAILSINDALENGQNRVSKIRAVNTGAEEQKEETKEITGTFRLSGQYHYHMETQCCSAVPKEDGINLYPSSQWIDLSQCAAAAVLNIPANKIDISVKRLGGGFGAKIIRNSLISSSTALACYLLKQPVKMWLPLESNMNIIGKRYPVHSKYKVWVNDEGIIQSFENNIYFDHGNANNENVVEEFFDIYFKTYNTKLWRADFCVVHTDNPTTCYTRAPGSAEALAMVEAVMEHTAMELEMDPLEFRLKNLNKDDSKLIEHINDLLQWAQIYERKSTILEFNKNNRWRKKGISVVPMTYPFHLMLGYGILVSIYHIDGSVAIAHGGVEIGQGINTKGVIKACDTLLKRIEPMKKMFSNASWRELIQKCHQEFINLCATSMCQGAKEEDLQPYNVYGVCASEIELDVLTGQYQITRVDLLEDVGDSMNPGIDIGQVEGAFAMGLGYFCTEQIITDEDGKILTNRTWNYKPPGAKDIPIDFRIKFPKKIPNKVGVLKSKGMILHWRSINLLKAPEEYFK
;
A
#
# COMPACT_ATOMS: atom_id res chain seq x y z
N MET A 1 -10.46 -40.12 -13.55
CA MET A 1 -11.89 -40.44 -13.34
C MET A 1 -12.70 -39.69 -14.40
N SER A 2 -12.90 -40.26 -15.58
CA SER A 2 -13.93 -39.74 -16.51
C SER A 2 -15.25 -40.47 -16.19
N ASN A 3 -16.38 -39.73 -16.18
CA ASN A 3 -17.74 -40.24 -15.97
C ASN A 3 -18.07 -40.87 -14.60
N LYS A 4 -17.34 -40.53 -13.53
CA LYS A 4 -17.68 -40.92 -12.15
C LYS A 4 -17.88 -39.68 -11.29
N VAL A 5 -18.90 -39.70 -10.43
CA VAL A 5 -19.19 -38.63 -9.46
C VAL A 5 -18.98 -39.14 -8.03
N ILE A 6 -18.44 -38.30 -7.15
CA ILE A 6 -18.33 -38.62 -5.72
C ILE A 6 -19.74 -38.54 -5.10
N ARG A 7 -20.35 -39.68 -4.76
CA ARG A 7 -21.69 -39.74 -4.16
C ARG A 7 -21.70 -39.44 -2.65
N LYS A 8 -20.66 -39.88 -1.93
CA LYS A 8 -20.58 -39.79 -0.47
C LYS A 8 -19.13 -39.85 0.00
N ILE A 9 -18.79 -39.08 1.04
CA ILE A 9 -17.55 -39.22 1.81
C ILE A 9 -17.95 -39.64 3.23
N LEU A 10 -17.33 -40.70 3.76
CA LEU A 10 -17.61 -41.26 5.08
C LEU A 10 -16.48 -40.92 6.05
N PHE A 11 -16.81 -40.26 7.16
CA PHE A 11 -15.88 -39.98 8.25
C PHE A 11 -16.21 -40.88 9.45
N PRO A 12 -15.42 -41.94 9.74
CA PRO A 12 -15.69 -42.83 10.85
C PRO A 12 -15.42 -42.13 12.20
N LYS A 13 -16.21 -42.47 13.22
CA LYS A 13 -15.95 -42.03 14.60
C LYS A 13 -14.73 -42.78 15.14
N LEU A 14 -13.73 -42.06 15.62
CA LEU A 14 -12.51 -42.63 16.20
C LEU A 14 -12.51 -42.44 17.73
N SER A 15 -11.91 -43.37 18.47
CA SER A 15 -11.77 -43.28 19.93
C SER A 15 -10.71 -42.25 20.31
N ASN A 16 -11.05 -41.27 21.15
CA ASN A 16 -10.09 -40.26 21.64
C ASN A 16 -9.03 -40.83 22.59
N MET A 17 -9.23 -42.06 23.09
CA MET A 17 -8.24 -42.77 23.92
C MET A 17 -7.10 -43.33 23.08
N GLU A 18 -7.42 -43.84 21.89
CA GLU A 18 -6.47 -44.52 21.00
C GLU A 18 -5.98 -43.61 19.88
N TYR A 19 -6.80 -42.66 19.44
CA TYR A 19 -6.50 -41.78 18.32
C TYR A 19 -6.27 -40.35 18.76
N LYS A 20 -5.18 -39.75 18.28
CA LYS A 20 -4.92 -38.32 18.35
C LYS A 20 -4.88 -37.74 16.95
N TYR A 21 -5.64 -36.67 16.73
CA TYR A 21 -5.76 -36.00 15.44
C TYR A 21 -5.45 -34.51 15.58
N GLY A 22 -4.77 -33.96 14.59
CA GLY A 22 -4.52 -32.53 14.47
C GLY A 22 -4.39 -32.11 13.02
N SER A 23 -4.96 -30.97 12.66
CA SER A 23 -4.79 -30.36 11.34
C SER A 23 -4.41 -28.90 11.47
N TYR A 24 -3.49 -28.47 10.61
CA TYR A 24 -2.90 -27.15 10.65
C TYR A 24 -3.01 -26.48 9.29
N LYS A 25 -3.26 -25.17 9.30
CA LYS A 25 -3.30 -24.32 8.11
C LYS A 25 -2.61 -23.01 8.45
N ILE A 26 -1.38 -22.85 7.98
CA ILE A 26 -0.61 -21.61 8.14
C ILE A 26 -0.78 -20.78 6.88
N MET A 27 -1.08 -19.50 7.04
CA MET A 27 -1.48 -18.60 5.96
C MET A 27 -0.65 -17.31 6.03
N PRO A 28 -0.48 -16.58 4.91
CA PRO A 28 0.25 -15.31 4.90
C PRO A 28 -0.47 -14.19 5.67
N ARG A 29 -1.79 -14.33 5.91
CA ARG A 29 -2.62 -13.46 6.74
C ARG A 29 -3.65 -14.28 7.51
N HIS A 30 -4.30 -13.70 8.51
CA HIS A 30 -5.12 -14.46 9.48
C HIS A 30 -6.34 -15.17 8.89
N GLN A 31 -6.87 -14.70 7.76
CA GLN A 31 -8.08 -15.26 7.16
C GLN A 31 -8.15 -15.07 5.64
N ASN A 32 -9.04 -15.84 5.00
CA ASN A 32 -9.33 -15.75 3.57
C ASN A 32 -8.07 -15.79 2.68
N ALA A 33 -7.17 -16.73 2.97
CA ALA A 33 -5.95 -16.96 2.21
C ALA A 33 -5.70 -18.45 2.01
N HIS A 34 -4.96 -18.76 0.94
CA HIS A 34 -4.38 -20.08 0.75
C HIS A 34 -3.34 -20.36 1.82
N ALA A 35 -3.11 -21.65 2.07
CA ALA A 35 -2.12 -22.06 3.04
C ALA A 35 -0.73 -21.86 2.44
N LEU A 36 0.18 -21.21 3.17
CA LEU A 36 1.62 -21.32 2.90
C LEU A 36 2.06 -22.78 3.07
N GLN A 37 1.51 -23.43 4.11
CA GLN A 37 1.68 -24.84 4.40
C GLN A 37 0.45 -25.34 5.17
N ASN A 38 -0.08 -26.50 4.79
CA ASN A 38 -1.08 -27.21 5.58
C ASN A 38 -0.62 -28.65 5.86
N ALA A 39 -1.10 -29.20 6.97
CA ALA A 39 -0.71 -30.52 7.43
C ALA A 39 -1.88 -31.20 8.15
N GLY A 40 -1.94 -32.52 8.06
CA GLY A 40 -2.86 -33.36 8.80
C GLY A 40 -2.11 -34.53 9.44
N PHE A 41 -2.37 -34.77 10.71
CA PHE A 41 -1.74 -35.83 11.49
C PHE A 41 -2.81 -36.67 12.18
N LEU A 42 -2.72 -37.99 12.03
CA LEU A 42 -3.57 -38.95 12.74
C LEU A 42 -2.72 -40.07 13.31
N PHE A 43 -2.64 -40.11 14.64
CA PHE A 43 -1.80 -41.04 15.40
C PHE A 43 -2.70 -42.04 16.12
N HIS A 44 -2.39 -43.32 15.99
CA HIS A 44 -3.09 -44.42 16.64
C HIS A 44 -2.13 -45.09 17.62
N PHE A 45 -2.47 -45.06 18.90
CA PHE A 45 -1.68 -45.59 20.00
C PHE A 45 -2.16 -46.99 20.42
N GLU A 46 -1.23 -47.82 20.88
CA GLU A 46 -1.55 -48.99 21.70
C GLU A 46 -2.10 -48.51 23.05
N GLN A 47 -3.18 -49.12 23.56
CA GLN A 47 -3.78 -48.73 24.83
C GLN A 47 -2.73 -48.69 25.96
N GLU A 48 -2.83 -47.67 26.82
CA GLU A 48 -2.07 -47.49 28.07
C GLU A 48 -0.56 -47.14 28.00
N ASN A 49 0.16 -47.37 26.87
CA ASN A 49 1.63 -47.28 26.86
C ASN A 49 2.27 -46.19 25.99
N ASN A 50 1.53 -45.21 25.43
CA ASN A 50 2.07 -44.15 24.55
C ASN A 50 2.91 -44.66 23.34
N LYS A 51 2.81 -45.95 23.03
CA LYS A 51 3.48 -46.60 21.89
C LYS A 51 2.60 -46.47 20.66
N LEU A 52 3.18 -46.04 19.55
CA LEU A 52 2.42 -45.75 18.34
C LEU A 52 2.22 -47.02 17.51
N ARG A 53 0.97 -47.43 17.30
CA ARG A 53 0.61 -48.52 16.40
C ARG A 53 0.76 -48.12 14.93
N SER A 54 0.23 -46.95 14.58
CA SER A 54 0.32 -46.40 13.22
C SER A 54 0.23 -44.87 13.21
N ALA A 55 0.85 -44.24 12.23
CA ALA A 55 0.70 -42.81 11.94
C ALA A 55 0.12 -42.61 10.53
N ARG A 56 -0.59 -41.50 10.34
CA ARG A 56 -0.81 -40.90 9.02
C ARG A 56 -0.39 -39.44 9.08
N ILE A 57 0.49 -39.06 8.16
CA ILE A 57 1.15 -37.76 8.12
C ILE A 57 1.03 -37.25 6.69
N VAL A 58 0.24 -36.21 6.50
CA VAL A 58 -0.05 -35.66 5.17
C VAL A 58 0.22 -34.17 5.12
N TYR A 59 0.68 -33.70 3.96
CA TYR A 59 0.98 -32.31 3.68
C TYR A 59 0.43 -31.89 2.32
N GLY A 60 -0.01 -30.64 2.23
CA GLY A 60 -0.23 -29.95 0.96
C GLY A 60 0.73 -28.77 0.82
N HIS A 61 0.94 -28.29 -0.41
CA HIS A 61 1.85 -27.17 -0.73
C HIS A 61 3.34 -27.42 -0.40
N VAL A 62 3.76 -28.65 -0.07
CA VAL A 62 5.19 -29.04 -0.08
C VAL A 62 5.71 -29.05 -1.52
N ASN A 63 4.95 -29.65 -2.42
CA ASN A 63 5.13 -29.58 -3.87
C ASN A 63 3.76 -29.52 -4.57
N LYS A 64 3.75 -29.64 -5.91
CA LYS A 64 2.51 -29.61 -6.71
C LYS A 64 1.55 -30.77 -6.43
N LYS A 65 1.99 -31.80 -5.73
CA LYS A 65 1.20 -32.99 -5.37
C LYS A 65 0.85 -32.98 -3.87
N PHE A 66 -0.15 -33.78 -3.53
CA PHE A 66 -0.44 -34.11 -2.14
C PHE A 66 0.60 -35.11 -1.63
N VAL A 67 1.19 -34.85 -0.46
CA VAL A 67 2.32 -35.62 0.08
C VAL A 67 1.86 -36.46 1.27
N HIS A 68 2.20 -37.75 1.25
CA HIS A 68 2.19 -38.65 2.42
C HIS A 68 3.63 -38.87 2.87
N ALA A 69 3.93 -38.62 4.15
CA ALA A 69 5.26 -38.86 4.72
C ALA A 69 5.42 -40.33 5.14
N SER A 70 5.27 -41.26 4.19
CA SER A 70 5.20 -42.70 4.45
C SER A 70 6.47 -43.31 5.06
N LYS A 71 7.67 -42.78 4.77
CA LYS A 71 8.91 -43.24 5.43
C LYS A 71 8.89 -42.86 6.90
N THR A 72 8.45 -41.64 7.22
CA THR A 72 8.26 -41.19 8.60
C THR A 72 7.17 -42.00 9.30
N GLU A 73 6.05 -42.28 8.64
CA GLU A 73 4.97 -43.12 9.18
C GLU A 73 5.48 -44.54 9.54
N GLN A 74 6.24 -45.16 8.64
CA GLN A 74 6.85 -46.48 8.86
C GLN A 74 7.86 -46.46 10.00
N PHE A 75 8.72 -45.43 10.06
CA PHE A 75 9.69 -45.26 11.14
C PHE A 75 9.05 -45.19 12.52
N LEU A 76 7.88 -44.55 12.64
CA LEU A 76 7.20 -44.33 13.91
C LEU A 76 6.41 -45.56 14.41
N SER A 77 6.07 -46.51 13.53
CA SER A 77 5.31 -47.69 13.93
C SER A 77 6.09 -48.51 14.96
N GLY A 78 5.42 -48.84 16.06
CA GLY A 78 5.97 -49.57 17.19
C GLY A 78 6.84 -48.73 18.15
N LYS A 79 6.99 -47.41 17.95
CA LYS A 79 7.88 -46.57 18.77
C LYS A 79 7.14 -45.71 19.79
N TYR A 80 7.86 -45.28 20.83
CA TYR A 80 7.39 -44.34 21.84
C TYR A 80 7.71 -42.92 21.39
N ILE A 81 6.78 -42.24 20.71
CA ILE A 81 7.03 -40.93 20.09
C ILE A 81 7.42 -39.82 21.08
N PHE A 82 7.03 -39.95 22.35
CA PHE A 82 7.40 -38.98 23.39
C PHE A 82 8.80 -39.21 23.97
N ASP A 83 9.52 -40.24 23.53
CA ASP A 83 10.95 -40.35 23.77
C ASP A 83 11.70 -39.33 22.88
N ASN A 84 12.61 -38.57 23.49
CA ASN A 84 13.29 -37.49 22.80
C ASN A 84 14.23 -37.99 21.68
N GLY A 85 14.87 -39.15 21.85
CA GLY A 85 15.71 -39.76 20.82
C GLY A 85 14.88 -40.24 19.63
N VAL A 86 13.71 -40.82 19.89
CA VAL A 86 12.74 -41.20 18.84
C VAL A 86 12.25 -39.97 18.09
N LEU A 87 11.87 -38.89 18.79
CA LEU A 87 11.40 -37.65 18.17
C LEU A 87 12.46 -37.01 17.27
N GLN A 88 13.70 -36.87 17.76
CA GLN A 88 14.81 -36.33 16.97
C GLN A 88 15.06 -37.15 15.70
N SER A 89 15.03 -38.47 15.82
CA SER A 89 15.19 -39.37 14.68
C SER A 89 14.03 -39.27 13.70
N ALA A 90 12.79 -39.13 14.18
CA ALA A 90 11.62 -38.93 13.34
C ALA A 90 11.69 -37.62 12.55
N LEU A 91 12.12 -36.53 13.20
CA LEU A 91 12.34 -35.23 12.54
C LEU A 91 13.40 -35.33 11.44
N LYS A 92 14.49 -36.07 11.66
CA LYS A 92 15.54 -36.29 10.65
C LYS A 92 15.03 -37.11 9.45
N VAL A 93 14.23 -38.15 9.71
CA VAL A 93 13.60 -38.94 8.62
C VAL A 93 12.64 -38.06 7.81
N LEU A 94 11.82 -37.26 8.49
CA LEU A 94 10.88 -36.34 7.84
C LEU A 94 11.61 -35.29 7.00
N ASP A 95 12.68 -34.70 7.53
CA ASP A 95 13.50 -33.74 6.78
C ASP A 95 14.09 -34.36 5.51
N GLY A 96 14.60 -35.60 5.57
CA GLY A 96 15.10 -36.31 4.39
C GLY A 96 14.01 -36.78 3.41
N GLU A 97 12.75 -36.81 3.84
CA GLU A 97 11.61 -37.25 3.03
C GLU A 97 10.90 -36.10 2.29
N LEU A 98 10.93 -34.89 2.84
CA LEU A 98 10.24 -33.74 2.25
C LEU A 98 11.03 -33.11 1.10
N GLU A 99 10.52 -33.24 -0.12
CA GLU A 99 11.03 -32.60 -1.33
C GLU A 99 10.17 -31.39 -1.72
N CYS A 100 10.69 -30.19 -1.45
CA CYS A 100 10.06 -28.93 -1.82
C CYS A 100 10.63 -28.37 -3.13
N GLU A 101 9.76 -28.07 -4.09
CA GLU A 101 10.12 -27.43 -5.37
C GLU A 101 9.85 -25.93 -5.34
N THR A 102 10.58 -25.11 -6.11
CA THR A 102 10.23 -23.69 -6.30
C THR A 102 8.94 -23.57 -7.10
N ILE A 103 7.93 -22.91 -6.53
CA ILE A 103 6.62 -22.70 -7.16
C ILE A 103 6.29 -21.22 -6.99
N LEU A 104 6.57 -20.36 -7.95
CA LEU A 104 6.14 -18.96 -7.86
C LEU A 104 4.61 -18.85 -8.05
N PRO A 105 3.92 -17.95 -7.32
CA PRO A 105 4.42 -16.98 -6.34
C PRO A 105 4.40 -17.50 -4.88
N GLU A 106 4.41 -18.81 -4.65
CA GLU A 106 4.43 -19.39 -3.31
C GLU A 106 5.76 -19.13 -2.59
N ALA A 107 5.70 -19.28 -1.26
CA ALA A 107 6.86 -19.13 -0.39
C ALA A 107 8.04 -20.03 -0.79
N ARG A 108 9.25 -19.59 -0.41
CA ARG A 108 10.49 -20.31 -0.69
C ARG A 108 10.46 -21.78 -0.22
N PRO A 109 11.07 -22.74 -0.96
CA PRO A 109 11.03 -24.16 -0.63
C PRO A 109 11.53 -24.52 0.78
N ASP A 110 12.63 -23.90 1.21
CA ASP A 110 13.26 -24.03 2.52
C ASP A 110 12.33 -23.61 3.66
N PHE A 111 11.63 -22.48 3.52
CA PHE A 111 10.61 -22.05 4.48
C PHE A 111 9.46 -23.06 4.56
N ARG A 112 8.91 -23.50 3.43
CA ARG A 112 7.80 -24.48 3.43
C ARG A 112 8.20 -25.80 4.05
N LYS A 113 9.43 -26.26 3.78
CA LYS A 113 10.00 -27.47 4.40
C LYS A 113 10.13 -27.29 5.92
N GLY A 114 10.76 -26.20 6.36
CA GLY A 114 10.92 -25.89 7.78
C GLY A 114 9.57 -25.80 8.50
N LEU A 115 8.59 -25.14 7.88
CA LEU A 115 7.24 -25.03 8.41
C LEU A 115 6.53 -26.39 8.50
N ALA A 116 6.67 -27.27 7.50
CA ALA A 116 6.09 -28.61 7.54
C ALA A 116 6.66 -29.46 8.70
N ILE A 117 7.97 -29.37 8.95
CA ILE A 117 8.64 -30.03 10.07
C ILE A 117 8.20 -29.42 11.41
N SER A 118 8.14 -28.08 11.50
CA SER A 118 7.68 -27.39 12.71
C SER A 118 6.23 -27.71 13.04
N LEU A 119 5.36 -27.89 12.05
CA LEU A 119 3.97 -28.32 12.27
C LEU A 119 3.88 -29.74 12.83
N PHE A 120 4.77 -30.65 12.40
CA PHE A 120 4.87 -31.97 13.00
C PHE A 120 5.29 -31.89 14.46
N TYR A 121 6.36 -31.14 14.75
CA TYR A 121 6.84 -30.95 16.12
C TYR A 121 5.76 -30.30 17.02
N LYS A 122 5.08 -29.27 16.50
CA LYS A 122 3.95 -28.61 17.15
C LYS A 122 2.81 -29.58 17.47
N PHE A 123 2.49 -30.49 16.55
CA PHE A 123 1.51 -31.55 16.81
C PHE A 123 1.95 -32.48 17.94
N ILE A 124 3.22 -32.89 17.96
CA ILE A 124 3.75 -33.73 19.06
C ILE A 124 3.64 -33.00 20.40
N LEU A 125 4.05 -31.73 20.48
CA LEU A 125 3.91 -30.92 21.70
C LEU A 125 2.45 -30.79 22.16
N ASN A 126 1.51 -30.70 21.23
CA ASN A 126 0.08 -30.57 21.53
C ASN A 126 -0.50 -31.84 22.17
N ILE A 127 -0.09 -33.03 21.70
CA ILE A 127 -0.66 -34.30 22.15
C ILE A 127 0.14 -34.98 23.27
N ALA A 128 1.36 -34.50 23.54
CA ALA A 128 2.22 -35.05 24.57
C ALA A 128 1.61 -34.88 25.97
N PRO A 129 1.74 -35.89 26.87
CA PRO A 129 1.41 -35.71 28.27
C PRO A 129 2.19 -34.54 28.86
N LYS A 130 1.54 -33.64 29.61
CA LYS A 130 2.17 -32.43 30.15
C LYS A 130 3.46 -32.69 30.93
N LYS A 131 3.55 -33.84 31.64
CA LYS A 131 4.75 -34.27 32.37
C LYS A 131 5.98 -34.54 31.48
N CYS A 132 5.77 -34.78 30.19
CA CYS A 132 6.83 -35.04 29.21
C CYS A 132 7.31 -33.76 28.50
N VAL A 133 6.68 -32.61 28.75
CA VAL A 133 6.99 -31.34 28.10
C VAL A 133 7.41 -30.33 29.16
N SER A 134 8.60 -29.74 29.00
CA SER A 134 9.05 -28.70 29.92
C SER A 134 8.14 -27.46 29.85
N LEU A 135 8.02 -26.73 30.96
CA LEU A 135 7.16 -25.56 31.06
C LEU A 135 7.38 -24.55 29.91
N PRO A 136 8.63 -24.19 29.51
CA PRO A 136 8.84 -23.26 28.41
C PRO A 136 8.43 -23.77 27.02
N ASN A 137 8.28 -25.09 26.85
CA ASN A 137 7.92 -25.71 25.60
C ASN A 137 6.41 -25.86 25.41
N LEU A 138 5.61 -25.77 26.47
CA LEU A 138 4.16 -26.03 26.42
C LEU A 138 3.43 -25.15 25.41
N THR A 139 3.81 -23.88 25.30
CA THR A 139 3.16 -22.94 24.37
C THR A 139 3.41 -23.24 22.90
N GLY A 140 4.45 -24.04 22.58
CA GLY A 140 4.71 -24.49 21.21
C GLY A 140 3.61 -25.39 20.65
N GLY A 141 2.90 -26.13 21.50
CA GLY A 141 1.78 -26.98 21.09
C GLY A 141 0.46 -26.25 20.85
N LEU A 142 0.37 -24.96 21.16
CA LEU A 142 -0.87 -24.18 21.07
C LEU A 142 -0.98 -23.40 19.75
N MET A 143 -2.19 -23.05 19.33
CA MET A 143 -2.43 -22.09 18.26
C MET A 143 -2.62 -20.69 18.85
N LEU A 144 -2.25 -19.63 18.12
CA LEU A 144 -2.57 -18.26 18.54
C LEU A 144 -4.08 -18.07 18.57
N ASN A 145 -4.60 -17.56 19.68
CA ASN A 145 -6.03 -17.26 19.84
C ASN A 145 -6.24 -15.75 19.85
N ARG A 146 -7.00 -15.23 18.87
CA ARG A 146 -7.28 -13.80 18.74
C ARG A 146 -8.57 -13.45 19.51
N PRO A 147 -8.51 -12.60 20.57
CA PRO A 147 -9.72 -12.11 21.22
C PRO A 147 -10.44 -11.05 20.37
N ILE A 148 -11.59 -10.57 20.86
CA ILE A 148 -12.33 -9.46 20.23
C ILE A 148 -11.47 -8.20 20.29
N SER A 149 -11.43 -7.46 19.17
CA SER A 149 -10.72 -6.18 19.09
C SER A 149 -11.39 -5.11 19.96
N LYS A 150 -10.57 -4.24 20.54
CA LYS A 150 -10.99 -3.03 21.25
C LYS A 150 -10.16 -1.83 20.75
N ALA A 151 -10.69 -0.63 20.93
CA ALA A 151 -10.01 0.60 20.54
C ALA A 151 -10.31 1.73 21.52
N ALA A 152 -9.45 2.74 21.54
CA ALA A 152 -9.65 3.98 22.30
C ALA A 152 -9.09 5.17 21.53
N GLN A 153 -9.82 6.27 21.47
CA GLN A 153 -9.38 7.50 20.83
C GLN A 153 -9.44 8.66 21.84
N GLU A 154 -8.31 9.36 22.02
CA GLU A 154 -8.19 10.55 22.87
C GLU A 154 -7.85 11.77 22.01
N TYR A 155 -8.74 12.76 22.00
CA TYR A 155 -8.54 14.01 21.27
C TYR A 155 -9.27 15.16 21.98
N ASP A 156 -8.78 16.38 21.79
CA ASP A 156 -9.47 17.60 22.20
C ASP A 156 -10.45 18.07 21.11
N THR A 157 -11.44 18.85 21.51
CA THR A 157 -12.37 19.52 20.60
C THR A 157 -12.59 20.97 21.04
N LYS A 158 -13.00 21.82 20.09
CA LYS A 158 -13.28 23.24 20.34
C LYS A 158 -14.75 23.55 20.17
N GLU A 159 -15.50 23.37 21.25
CA GLU A 159 -16.95 23.59 21.25
C GLU A 159 -17.34 25.03 20.87
N CYS A 160 -16.51 26.03 21.21
CA CYS A 160 -16.77 27.44 20.91
C CYS A 160 -16.82 27.78 19.41
N ILE A 161 -16.31 26.91 18.53
CA ILE A 161 -16.35 27.09 17.08
C ILE A 161 -17.16 25.98 16.38
N TYR A 162 -18.02 25.29 17.12
CA TYR A 162 -18.97 24.36 16.50
C TYR A 162 -19.90 25.10 15.52
N PRO A 163 -20.23 24.49 14.37
CA PRO A 163 -19.92 23.12 13.96
C PRO A 163 -18.55 22.90 13.30
N LEU A 164 -17.72 23.92 13.09
CA LEU A 164 -16.49 23.80 12.29
C LEU A 164 -15.46 22.81 12.85
N ALA A 165 -15.30 22.74 14.17
CA ALA A 165 -14.41 21.78 14.84
C ALA A 165 -15.15 20.56 15.41
N ARG A 166 -16.43 20.39 15.08
CA ARG A 166 -17.21 19.25 15.57
C ARG A 166 -16.80 18.02 14.76
N GLY A 167 -16.45 16.93 15.44
CA GLY A 167 -16.27 15.62 14.80
C GLY A 167 -17.58 15.15 14.18
N ILE A 168 -17.81 15.49 12.91
CA ILE A 168 -18.98 15.05 12.15
C ILE A 168 -18.60 13.83 11.32
N ALA A 169 -19.53 12.89 11.19
CA ALA A 169 -19.39 11.81 10.23
C ALA A 169 -19.22 12.40 8.82
N LYS A 170 -18.44 11.71 7.99
CA LYS A 170 -18.30 12.05 6.58
C LYS A 170 -19.67 12.24 5.94
N ILE A 171 -19.86 13.35 5.22
CA ILE A 171 -21.15 13.75 4.65
C ILE A 171 -21.70 12.64 3.73
N GLU A 172 -20.83 12.05 2.93
CA GLU A 172 -21.19 10.99 1.97
C GLU A 172 -21.46 9.64 2.64
N ALA A 173 -21.07 9.43 3.90
CA ALA A 173 -21.15 8.12 4.55
C ALA A 173 -22.59 7.57 4.54
N LYS A 174 -23.58 8.44 4.73
CA LYS A 174 -25.01 8.06 4.71
C LYS A 174 -25.41 7.43 3.38
N TYR A 175 -24.94 7.97 2.27
CA TYR A 175 -25.21 7.46 0.93
C TYR A 175 -24.34 6.24 0.59
N GLN A 176 -23.15 6.14 1.16
CA GLN A 176 -22.26 4.99 0.93
C GLN A 176 -22.79 3.72 1.60
N VAL A 177 -23.33 3.82 2.83
CA VAL A 177 -23.87 2.64 3.54
C VAL A 177 -25.21 2.15 2.98
N THR A 178 -25.95 3.00 2.26
CA THR A 178 -27.20 2.64 1.58
C THR A 178 -26.99 2.18 0.13
N GLY A 179 -25.79 2.39 -0.44
CA GLY A 179 -25.51 2.14 -1.85
C GLY A 179 -26.03 3.23 -2.81
N GLU A 180 -26.47 4.37 -2.30
CA GLU A 180 -26.94 5.52 -3.09
C GLU A 180 -25.79 6.41 -3.61
N ALA A 181 -24.59 6.24 -3.06
CA ALA A 181 -23.40 6.97 -3.50
C ALA A 181 -22.94 6.48 -4.88
N GLU A 182 -23.36 7.19 -5.93
CA GLU A 182 -22.99 6.87 -7.32
C GLU A 182 -21.47 7.05 -7.64
N TYR A 183 -20.81 5.99 -8.09
CA TYR A 183 -19.49 5.99 -8.74
C TYR A 183 -19.63 5.93 -10.26
N ILE A 184 -18.53 6.00 -11.03
CA ILE A 184 -18.58 6.04 -12.50
C ILE A 184 -19.27 4.79 -13.08
N MET A 185 -19.01 3.62 -12.49
CA MET A 185 -19.62 2.37 -12.96
C MET A 185 -21.11 2.26 -12.61
N ASP A 186 -21.58 2.99 -11.61
CA ASP A 186 -22.99 2.97 -11.18
C ASP A 186 -23.87 3.86 -12.06
N LYS A 187 -23.27 4.79 -12.81
CA LYS A 187 -24.01 5.67 -13.72
C LYS A 187 -24.75 4.85 -14.78
N PRO A 188 -26.05 5.13 -15.01
CA PRO A 188 -26.81 4.51 -16.09
C PRO A 188 -26.08 4.61 -17.43
N ASN A 189 -26.24 3.58 -18.26
CA ASN A 189 -25.64 3.60 -19.59
C ASN A 189 -26.38 4.58 -20.50
N TYR A 190 -25.63 5.25 -21.36
CA TYR A 190 -26.21 6.04 -22.44
C TYR A 190 -26.77 5.12 -23.55
N PRO A 191 -27.77 5.59 -24.32
CA PRO A 191 -28.18 4.89 -25.54
C PRO A 191 -26.98 4.64 -26.47
N ASN A 192 -26.87 3.42 -26.99
CA ASN A 192 -25.78 2.99 -27.88
C ASN A 192 -24.37 3.15 -27.26
N GLN A 193 -24.24 3.17 -25.93
CA GLN A 193 -22.94 3.19 -25.26
C GLN A 193 -22.13 1.93 -25.58
N LEU A 194 -20.87 2.13 -25.92
CA LEU A 194 -19.89 1.08 -26.16
C LEU A 194 -18.95 0.92 -24.97
N TYR A 195 -18.18 -0.16 -25.00
CA TYR A 195 -17.22 -0.51 -23.96
C TYR A 195 -15.86 -0.80 -24.57
N ALA A 196 -14.79 -0.37 -23.89
CA ALA A 196 -13.43 -0.60 -24.33
C ALA A 196 -12.65 -1.50 -23.36
N SER A 197 -11.72 -2.28 -23.90
CA SER A 197 -10.74 -3.08 -23.15
C SER A 197 -9.37 -2.96 -23.80
N PHE A 198 -8.31 -2.93 -23.00
CA PHE A 198 -6.94 -2.93 -23.52
C PHE A 198 -6.58 -4.27 -24.16
N VAL A 199 -5.86 -4.19 -25.27
CA VAL A 199 -5.04 -5.28 -25.79
C VAL A 199 -3.63 -5.05 -25.26
N THR A 200 -3.03 -6.06 -24.63
CA THR A 200 -1.70 -5.95 -24.00
C THR A 200 -0.71 -6.95 -24.57
N THR A 201 0.57 -6.58 -24.51
CA THR A 201 1.66 -7.50 -24.82
C THR A 201 1.73 -8.67 -23.83
N LYS A 202 2.33 -9.79 -24.27
CA LYS A 202 2.64 -10.98 -23.45
C LYS A 202 4.02 -11.53 -23.84
N ALA A 203 5.01 -10.65 -23.82
CA ALA A 203 6.38 -10.97 -24.21
C ALA A 203 7.38 -10.15 -23.38
N ARG A 204 8.59 -10.67 -23.27
CA ARG A 204 9.67 -10.04 -22.52
C ARG A 204 9.98 -8.63 -23.06
N PRO A 205 10.30 -7.65 -22.21
CA PRO A 205 10.68 -6.31 -22.65
C PRO A 205 11.82 -6.33 -23.67
N LYS A 206 11.89 -5.30 -24.51
CA LYS A 206 12.78 -5.15 -25.70
C LYS A 206 12.50 -6.10 -26.85
N THR A 207 11.50 -6.97 -26.73
CA THR A 207 11.03 -7.78 -27.85
C THR A 207 10.28 -6.89 -28.85
N LYS A 208 10.54 -7.07 -30.15
CA LYS A 208 9.85 -6.33 -31.21
C LYS A 208 8.47 -6.92 -31.50
N ILE A 209 7.49 -6.06 -31.79
CA ILE A 209 6.22 -6.45 -32.37
C ILE A 209 6.42 -6.54 -33.89
N LEU A 210 6.21 -7.73 -34.47
CA LEU A 210 6.33 -7.95 -35.91
C LEU A 210 5.01 -7.73 -36.64
N ASN A 211 3.90 -8.08 -36.00
CA ASN A 211 2.57 -7.93 -36.57
C ASN A 211 1.52 -7.83 -35.45
N LEU A 212 0.46 -7.07 -35.71
CA LEU A 212 -0.70 -6.90 -34.85
C LEU A 212 -1.96 -7.10 -35.70
N ASP A 213 -2.73 -8.16 -35.43
CA ASP A 213 -3.89 -8.54 -36.24
C ASP A 213 -5.15 -8.73 -35.38
N ALA A 214 -6.08 -7.79 -35.51
CA ALA A 214 -7.37 -7.82 -34.84
C ALA A 214 -8.49 -8.48 -35.66
N THR A 215 -8.20 -9.03 -36.85
CA THR A 215 -9.21 -9.55 -37.80
C THR A 215 -10.13 -10.60 -37.18
N LYS A 216 -9.59 -11.49 -36.32
CA LYS A 216 -10.40 -12.51 -35.64
C LYS A 216 -11.37 -11.89 -34.64
N ALA A 217 -10.91 -10.92 -33.84
CA ALA A 217 -11.72 -10.20 -32.88
C ALA A 217 -12.82 -9.40 -33.58
N LEU A 218 -12.49 -8.68 -34.65
CA LEU A 218 -13.42 -7.83 -35.41
C LEU A 218 -14.54 -8.62 -36.13
N LYS A 219 -14.36 -9.92 -36.36
CA LYS A 219 -15.41 -10.78 -36.94
C LYS A 219 -16.48 -11.21 -35.92
N ILE A 220 -16.26 -11.00 -34.62
CA ILE A 220 -17.19 -11.40 -33.58
C ILE A 220 -18.35 -10.40 -33.56
N PRO A 221 -19.62 -10.86 -33.67
CA PRO A 221 -20.77 -9.97 -33.61
C PRO A 221 -20.78 -9.13 -32.33
N GLY A 222 -20.91 -7.80 -32.49
CA GLY A 222 -20.90 -6.85 -31.39
C GLY A 222 -19.53 -6.25 -31.06
N VAL A 223 -18.43 -6.73 -31.66
CA VAL A 223 -17.16 -6.01 -31.68
C VAL A 223 -17.22 -4.93 -32.75
N VAL A 224 -16.91 -3.70 -32.37
CA VAL A 224 -17.12 -2.49 -33.19
C VAL A 224 -15.83 -2.02 -33.84
N ALA A 225 -14.75 -1.93 -33.07
CA ALA A 225 -13.48 -1.38 -33.56
C ALA A 225 -12.28 -1.89 -32.78
N PHE A 226 -11.11 -1.78 -33.42
CA PHE A 226 -9.80 -1.88 -32.80
C PHE A 226 -9.05 -0.58 -33.09
N PHE A 227 -8.47 0.05 -32.07
CA PHE A 227 -7.65 1.25 -32.21
C PHE A 227 -6.27 1.02 -31.59
N ASP A 228 -5.22 1.36 -32.31
CA ASP A 228 -3.82 1.26 -31.90
C ASP A 228 -3.10 2.61 -32.07
N LYS A 229 -1.77 2.61 -32.03
CA LYS A 229 -0.95 3.82 -32.19
C LYS A 229 -1.24 4.59 -33.48
N ASP A 230 -1.62 3.92 -34.56
CA ASP A 230 -1.83 4.54 -35.87
C ASP A 230 -3.24 5.15 -35.99
N SER A 231 -4.12 4.85 -35.01
CA SER A 231 -5.44 5.45 -34.89
C SER A 231 -5.45 6.80 -34.16
N ILE A 232 -4.32 7.21 -33.57
CA ILE A 232 -4.21 8.41 -32.73
C ILE A 232 -4.10 9.67 -33.62
N PRO A 233 -5.05 10.63 -33.55
CA PRO A 233 -4.99 11.84 -34.38
C PRO A 233 -3.90 12.85 -33.97
N GLY A 234 -3.50 12.82 -32.69
CA GLY A 234 -2.51 13.71 -32.11
C GLY A 234 -1.22 12.98 -31.73
N ARG A 235 -0.82 13.11 -30.47
CA ARG A 235 0.41 12.48 -29.97
C ARG A 235 0.11 11.20 -29.21
N ASN A 236 0.92 10.17 -29.44
CA ASN A 236 0.86 8.90 -28.73
C ASN A 236 1.46 9.02 -27.31
N THR A 237 0.83 9.80 -26.43
CA THR A 237 1.29 10.02 -25.05
C THR A 237 0.12 10.26 -24.09
N PHE A 238 0.25 9.81 -22.85
CA PHE A 238 -0.66 10.22 -21.76
C PHE A 238 0.03 11.09 -20.70
N THR A 239 1.29 11.47 -20.93
CA THR A 239 2.09 12.39 -20.09
C THR A 239 2.72 13.49 -20.97
N PRO A 240 1.92 14.42 -21.51
CA PRO A 240 2.41 15.45 -22.43
C PRO A 240 3.41 16.40 -21.73
N LEU A 241 4.58 16.63 -22.34
CA LEU A 241 5.66 17.42 -21.74
C LEU A 241 5.29 18.90 -21.50
N GLU A 242 4.30 19.42 -22.21
CA GLU A 242 3.78 20.79 -22.06
C GLU A 242 3.19 21.06 -20.67
N MET A 243 2.89 20.00 -19.89
CA MET A 243 2.52 20.12 -18.48
C MET A 243 3.67 20.66 -17.61
N GLY A 244 4.92 20.61 -18.10
CA GLY A 244 6.11 21.13 -17.42
C GLY A 244 6.55 20.33 -16.18
N LEU A 245 5.93 19.18 -15.93
CA LEU A 245 6.15 18.35 -14.73
C LEU A 245 6.68 16.94 -15.04
N PHE A 246 6.82 16.60 -16.32
CA PHE A 246 7.28 15.27 -16.76
C PHE A 246 8.68 15.33 -17.35
N SER A 247 9.45 14.28 -17.10
CA SER A 247 10.80 14.11 -17.65
C SER A 247 10.79 13.43 -19.02
N SER A 248 9.70 12.72 -19.35
CA SER A 248 9.56 11.99 -20.61
C SER A 248 8.09 11.74 -20.97
N GLU A 249 7.81 11.52 -22.25
CA GLU A 249 6.50 11.05 -22.71
C GLU A 249 6.38 9.54 -22.54
N GLU A 250 5.33 9.11 -21.85
CA GLU A 250 4.94 7.71 -21.76
C GLU A 250 3.83 7.41 -22.78
N LYS A 251 4.05 6.36 -23.58
CA LYS A 251 3.18 6.03 -24.72
C LYS A 251 1.80 5.58 -24.28
N LEU A 252 0.77 6.07 -24.99
CA LEU A 252 -0.60 5.55 -24.83
C LEU A 252 -0.68 4.09 -25.31
N PHE A 253 -0.14 3.84 -26.50
CA PHE A 253 -0.01 2.50 -27.07
C PHE A 253 1.42 2.22 -27.50
N CYS A 254 1.90 1.01 -27.19
CA CYS A 254 3.20 0.50 -27.62
C CYS A 254 3.34 0.63 -29.13
N SER A 255 4.52 1.04 -29.59
CA SER A 255 4.82 1.19 -31.01
C SER A 255 5.47 -0.07 -31.57
N ASP A 256 6.80 -0.16 -31.51
CA ASP A 256 7.52 -1.24 -32.21
C ASP A 256 8.29 -2.16 -31.25
N SER A 257 8.82 -1.62 -30.15
CA SER A 257 9.56 -2.36 -29.12
C SER A 257 8.81 -2.30 -27.80
N ILE A 258 8.62 -3.46 -27.19
CA ILE A 258 7.94 -3.62 -25.91
C ILE A 258 8.82 -3.05 -24.80
N GLU A 259 8.26 -2.26 -23.89
CA GLU A 259 8.99 -1.65 -22.77
C GLU A 259 8.76 -2.42 -21.46
N TYR A 260 7.62 -3.08 -21.30
CA TYR A 260 7.27 -3.91 -20.15
C TYR A 260 6.22 -4.97 -20.52
N TYR A 261 6.14 -6.07 -19.76
CA TYR A 261 5.46 -7.31 -20.18
C TYR A 261 4.00 -7.13 -20.62
N TYR A 262 3.18 -6.35 -19.90
CA TYR A 262 1.75 -6.10 -20.19
C TYR A 262 1.49 -4.68 -20.74
N GLN A 263 2.42 -4.14 -21.53
CA GLN A 263 2.24 -2.84 -22.16
C GLN A 263 1.02 -2.83 -23.08
N PRO A 264 0.10 -1.85 -22.94
CA PRO A 264 -1.00 -1.68 -23.88
C PRO A 264 -0.48 -1.43 -25.30
N VAL A 265 -1.04 -2.13 -26.29
CA VAL A 265 -0.76 -1.95 -27.73
C VAL A 265 -1.93 -1.32 -28.48
N GLY A 266 -3.10 -1.28 -27.84
CA GLY A 266 -4.33 -0.76 -28.41
C GLY A 266 -5.53 -1.05 -27.52
N ILE A 267 -6.72 -0.75 -28.04
CA ILE A 267 -8.01 -1.02 -27.39
C ILE A 267 -8.98 -1.71 -28.37
N ILE A 268 -9.72 -2.69 -27.87
CA ILE A 268 -10.90 -3.25 -28.53
C ILE A 268 -12.15 -2.58 -27.97
N VAL A 269 -13.06 -2.21 -28.86
CA VAL A 269 -14.35 -1.61 -28.53
C VAL A 269 -15.49 -2.55 -28.92
N ALA A 270 -16.44 -2.77 -28.03
CA ALA A 270 -17.60 -3.65 -28.25
C ALA A 270 -18.88 -3.13 -27.57
N ILE A 271 -20.02 -3.75 -27.87
CA ILE A 271 -21.34 -3.37 -27.31
C ILE A 271 -21.55 -3.80 -25.85
N THR A 272 -20.71 -4.69 -25.31
CA THR A 272 -20.66 -5.03 -23.88
C THR A 272 -19.21 -5.10 -23.41
N HIS A 273 -18.98 -4.91 -22.11
CA HIS A 273 -17.64 -4.97 -21.54
C HIS A 273 -17.06 -6.39 -21.56
N ASP A 274 -17.83 -7.42 -21.20
CA ASP A 274 -17.38 -8.81 -21.27
C ASP A 274 -16.96 -9.21 -22.70
N LEU A 275 -17.67 -8.69 -23.72
CA LEU A 275 -17.31 -8.90 -25.12
C LEU A 275 -16.02 -8.16 -25.47
N ALA A 276 -15.86 -6.90 -25.06
CA ALA A 276 -14.63 -6.16 -25.28
C ALA A 276 -13.42 -6.86 -24.63
N GLN A 277 -13.58 -7.39 -23.42
CA GLN A 277 -12.53 -8.11 -22.69
C GLN A 277 -12.17 -9.45 -23.35
N SER A 278 -13.17 -10.27 -23.70
CA SER A 278 -12.91 -11.55 -24.36
C SER A 278 -12.34 -11.37 -25.77
N ALA A 279 -12.80 -10.37 -26.52
CA ALA A 279 -12.29 -10.05 -27.86
C ALA A 279 -10.87 -9.43 -27.82
N SER A 280 -10.50 -8.69 -26.78
CA SER A 280 -9.14 -8.15 -26.64
C SER A 280 -8.08 -9.25 -26.50
N GLU A 281 -8.45 -10.39 -25.92
CA GLU A 281 -7.60 -11.59 -25.83
C GLU A 281 -7.48 -12.36 -27.17
N MET A 282 -8.33 -12.05 -28.16
CA MET A 282 -8.33 -12.69 -29.48
C MET A 282 -7.55 -11.91 -30.55
N VAL A 283 -7.01 -10.73 -30.21
CA VAL A 283 -6.11 -9.97 -31.07
C VAL A 283 -4.76 -10.69 -31.11
N GLU A 284 -4.31 -11.07 -32.30
CA GLU A 284 -3.06 -11.80 -32.48
C GLU A 284 -1.89 -10.83 -32.54
N ILE A 285 -0.96 -10.98 -31.60
CA ILE A 285 0.30 -10.24 -31.60
C ILE A 285 1.43 -11.21 -31.93
N ARG A 286 2.14 -10.97 -33.03
CA ARG A 286 3.33 -11.74 -33.39
C ARG A 286 4.57 -11.02 -32.89
N TYR A 287 5.32 -11.70 -32.04
CA TYR A 287 6.55 -11.20 -31.46
C TYR A 287 7.77 -11.66 -32.26
N GLY A 288 8.82 -10.85 -32.25
CA GLY A 288 10.15 -11.25 -32.70
C GLY A 288 10.81 -12.24 -31.73
N ALA A 289 12.09 -12.53 -31.97
CA ALA A 289 12.89 -13.31 -31.02
C ALA A 289 12.89 -12.62 -29.65
N SER A 290 12.64 -13.40 -28.59
CA SER A 290 12.62 -12.88 -27.22
C SER A 290 13.97 -12.25 -26.87
N ALA A 291 13.92 -11.05 -26.29
CA ALA A 291 15.12 -10.42 -25.75
C ALA A 291 15.72 -11.28 -24.62
N LYS A 292 17.05 -11.26 -24.47
CA LYS A 292 17.77 -12.02 -23.43
C LYS A 292 18.24 -11.17 -22.25
N ASN A 293 18.28 -9.85 -22.42
CA ASN A 293 18.94 -8.90 -21.54
C ASN A 293 17.94 -7.87 -20.94
N ALA A 294 16.74 -8.30 -20.57
CA ALA A 294 15.86 -7.46 -19.78
C ALA A 294 16.45 -7.29 -18.37
N ILE A 295 16.44 -6.06 -17.86
CA ILE A 295 16.87 -5.68 -16.52
C ILE A 295 15.60 -5.51 -15.70
N LEU A 296 15.29 -6.43 -14.79
CA LEU A 296 13.99 -6.48 -14.11
C LEU A 296 14.08 -6.16 -12.62
N SER A 297 15.29 -5.96 -12.09
CA SER A 297 15.52 -5.63 -10.69
C SER A 297 16.68 -4.65 -10.51
N ILE A 298 16.74 -4.02 -9.33
CA ILE A 298 17.90 -3.21 -8.92
C ILE A 298 19.19 -4.03 -8.95
N ASN A 299 19.15 -5.29 -8.50
CA ASN A 299 20.35 -6.13 -8.48
C ASN A 299 20.81 -6.46 -9.91
N ASP A 300 19.87 -6.78 -10.81
CA ASP A 300 20.17 -7.03 -12.22
C ASP A 300 20.86 -5.81 -12.86
N ALA A 301 20.39 -4.60 -12.53
CA ALA A 301 20.98 -3.36 -13.01
C ALA A 301 22.38 -3.13 -12.43
N LEU A 302 22.59 -3.39 -11.14
CA LEU A 302 23.90 -3.23 -10.50
C LEU A 302 24.95 -4.23 -11.01
N GLU A 303 24.52 -5.43 -11.40
CA GLU A 303 25.40 -6.49 -11.89
C GLU A 303 25.64 -6.40 -13.42
N ASN A 304 24.57 -6.16 -14.19
CA ASN A 304 24.58 -6.34 -15.65
C ASN A 304 24.18 -5.07 -16.44
N GLY A 305 23.88 -3.96 -15.77
CA GLY A 305 23.33 -2.76 -16.40
C GLY A 305 23.74 -1.47 -15.71
N GLN A 306 25.02 -1.30 -15.34
CA GLN A 306 25.48 -0.15 -14.55
C GLN A 306 25.19 1.20 -15.24
N ASN A 307 25.09 1.22 -16.58
CA ASN A 307 24.67 2.38 -17.35
C ASN A 307 23.19 2.80 -17.14
N ARG A 308 22.39 1.96 -16.48
CA ARG A 308 21.00 2.24 -16.07
C ARG A 308 20.90 2.83 -14.66
N VAL A 309 22.02 2.94 -13.96
CA VAL A 309 22.11 3.49 -12.61
C VAL A 309 22.68 4.90 -12.70
N SER A 310 21.91 5.89 -12.25
CA SER A 310 22.29 7.30 -12.30
C SER A 310 22.29 7.88 -10.89
N LYS A 311 23.45 8.33 -10.42
CA LYS A 311 23.56 9.10 -9.18
C LYS A 311 22.99 10.49 -9.42
N ILE A 312 21.87 10.80 -8.78
CA ILE A 312 21.17 12.07 -8.96
C ILE A 312 21.46 13.06 -7.82
N ARG A 313 21.91 12.57 -6.67
CA ARG A 313 22.27 13.40 -5.52
C ARG A 313 23.33 12.72 -4.67
N ALA A 314 24.35 13.47 -4.28
CA ALA A 314 25.35 13.07 -3.28
C ALA A 314 25.29 14.06 -2.12
N VAL A 315 25.23 13.55 -0.90
CA VAL A 315 25.10 14.37 0.31
C VAL A 315 26.19 13.93 1.27
N ASN A 316 26.96 14.89 1.77
CA ASN A 316 27.89 14.70 2.88
C ASN A 316 27.63 15.83 3.88
N THR A 317 27.12 15.50 5.06
CA THR A 317 26.82 16.47 6.11
C THR A 317 27.99 16.69 7.08
N GLY A 318 29.10 15.94 6.92
CA GLY A 318 30.28 16.02 7.79
C GLY A 318 30.96 14.67 8.08
N ALA A 319 30.67 13.59 7.33
CA ALA A 319 31.07 12.22 7.65
C ALA A 319 32.58 11.88 7.55
N GLU A 320 33.46 12.88 7.39
CA GLU A 320 34.90 12.67 7.20
C GLU A 320 35.71 12.65 8.51
N GLU A 321 35.16 13.16 9.63
CA GLU A 321 36.03 13.59 10.74
C GLU A 321 36.31 12.59 11.88
N GLN A 322 35.55 11.53 12.16
CA GLN A 322 35.84 10.67 13.32
C GLN A 322 35.47 9.18 13.13
N LYS A 323 36.47 8.31 13.14
CA LYS A 323 36.32 6.82 13.13
C LYS A 323 37.10 6.13 14.26
N GLU A 324 37.84 6.87 15.08
CA GLU A 324 38.63 6.33 16.18
C GLU A 324 37.69 5.76 17.26
N GLU A 325 38.02 4.57 17.80
CA GLU A 325 37.25 3.90 18.86
C GLU A 325 35.78 3.61 18.51
N THR A 326 35.52 3.20 17.26
CA THR A 326 34.17 2.85 16.78
C THR A 326 34.05 1.40 16.29
N LYS A 327 32.87 0.81 16.45
CA LYS A 327 32.47 -0.46 15.81
C LYS A 327 31.85 -0.17 14.43
N GLU A 328 32.38 -0.78 13.37
CA GLU A 328 31.77 -0.76 12.03
C GLU A 328 30.69 -1.84 11.93
N ILE A 329 29.48 -1.42 11.56
CA ILE A 329 28.34 -2.28 11.28
C ILE A 329 27.92 -2.07 9.83
N THR A 330 27.84 -3.15 9.06
CA THR A 330 27.48 -3.11 7.64
C THR A 330 26.18 -3.86 7.40
N GLY A 331 25.36 -3.37 6.48
CA GLY A 331 24.08 -4.01 6.19
C GLY A 331 23.49 -3.62 4.85
N THR A 332 22.38 -4.29 4.53
CA THR A 332 21.54 -3.94 3.39
C THR A 332 20.09 -3.87 3.83
N PHE A 333 19.33 -2.96 3.23
CA PHE A 333 17.89 -2.85 3.44
C PHE A 333 17.18 -2.89 2.10
N ARG A 334 16.06 -3.62 2.02
CA ARG A 334 15.30 -3.78 0.78
C ARG A 334 13.82 -3.66 1.09
N LEU A 335 13.13 -2.86 0.29
CA LEU A 335 11.68 -2.85 0.20
C LEU A 335 11.26 -3.15 -1.22
N SER A 336 10.32 -4.08 -1.36
CA SER A 336 9.66 -4.37 -2.63
C SER A 336 8.59 -3.33 -2.96
N GLY A 337 7.97 -3.43 -4.13
CA GLY A 337 6.81 -2.60 -4.45
C GLY A 337 5.54 -2.97 -3.66
N GLN A 338 4.53 -2.12 -3.77
CA GLN A 338 3.19 -2.25 -3.19
C GLN A 338 2.15 -1.83 -4.23
N TYR A 339 1.02 -2.52 -4.27
CA TYR A 339 -0.15 -2.11 -5.03
C TYR A 339 -1.09 -1.26 -4.18
N HIS A 340 -1.67 -0.21 -4.76
CA HIS A 340 -2.56 0.73 -4.06
C HIS A 340 -3.85 0.09 -3.56
N TYR A 341 -4.31 -0.93 -4.27
CA TYR A 341 -5.50 -1.72 -3.94
C TYR A 341 -6.76 -0.88 -3.68
N HIS A 342 -6.96 0.17 -4.49
CA HIS A 342 -8.20 0.94 -4.49
C HIS A 342 -9.38 0.07 -4.94
N MET A 343 -10.50 0.11 -4.20
CA MET A 343 -11.62 -0.81 -4.41
C MET A 343 -12.39 -0.55 -5.70
N GLU A 344 -12.52 0.71 -6.10
CA GLU A 344 -12.91 1.08 -7.47
C GLU A 344 -11.66 1.05 -8.34
N THR A 345 -11.60 0.14 -9.31
CA THR A 345 -10.48 0.06 -10.27
C THR A 345 -10.43 1.30 -11.18
N GLN A 346 -9.38 1.41 -12.01
CA GLN A 346 -9.31 2.50 -12.98
C GLN A 346 -10.49 2.42 -13.94
N CYS A 347 -11.22 3.52 -14.09
CA CYS A 347 -12.35 3.61 -15.00
C CYS A 347 -12.53 5.02 -15.57
N CYS A 348 -13.22 5.10 -16.70
CA CYS A 348 -13.58 6.35 -17.33
C CYS A 348 -14.85 6.16 -18.18
N SER A 349 -15.66 7.22 -18.26
CA SER A 349 -16.75 7.33 -19.23
C SER A 349 -16.53 8.58 -20.08
N ALA A 350 -16.66 8.48 -21.40
CA ALA A 350 -16.56 9.58 -22.33
C ALA A 350 -17.85 9.66 -23.16
N VAL A 351 -18.39 10.85 -23.34
CA VAL A 351 -19.65 11.09 -24.06
C VAL A 351 -19.41 12.21 -25.08
N PRO A 352 -19.72 12.02 -26.37
CA PRO A 352 -19.56 13.07 -27.36
C PRO A 352 -20.50 14.24 -27.06
N LYS A 353 -20.04 15.46 -27.35
CA LYS A 353 -20.85 16.69 -27.42
C LYS A 353 -20.66 17.35 -28.79
N GLU A 354 -21.41 18.41 -29.06
CA GLU A 354 -21.47 19.09 -30.35
C GLU A 354 -20.09 19.50 -30.88
N ASP A 355 -19.21 19.97 -30.00
CA ASP A 355 -17.88 20.49 -30.36
C ASP A 355 -16.72 19.76 -29.67
N GLY A 356 -16.96 18.60 -29.05
CA GLY A 356 -15.94 17.92 -28.25
C GLY A 356 -16.46 16.73 -27.44
N ILE A 357 -15.99 16.59 -26.18
CA ILE A 357 -16.28 15.43 -25.32
C ILE A 357 -16.56 15.85 -23.87
N ASN A 358 -17.54 15.22 -23.23
CA ASN A 358 -17.67 15.16 -21.78
C ASN A 358 -16.91 13.94 -21.24
N LEU A 359 -15.94 14.15 -20.35
CA LEU A 359 -15.06 13.13 -19.80
C LEU A 359 -15.29 12.97 -18.29
N TYR A 360 -15.53 11.73 -17.85
CA TYR A 360 -15.77 11.36 -16.46
C TYR A 360 -14.74 10.31 -16.01
N PRO A 361 -13.50 10.70 -15.67
CA PRO A 361 -12.45 9.77 -15.27
C PRO A 361 -12.43 9.52 -13.77
N SER A 362 -11.94 8.34 -13.34
CA SER A 362 -11.54 8.12 -11.96
C SER A 362 -10.16 8.76 -11.70
N SER A 363 -10.10 10.10 -11.61
CA SER A 363 -8.84 10.88 -11.54
C SER A 363 -8.70 11.70 -10.27
N GLN A 364 -7.48 11.76 -9.72
CA GLN A 364 -7.06 12.70 -8.67
C GLN A 364 -6.54 14.03 -9.25
N TRP A 365 -6.20 14.07 -10.54
CA TRP A 365 -5.68 15.25 -11.22
C TRP A 365 -6.38 15.44 -12.56
N ILE A 366 -7.53 16.13 -12.49
CA ILE A 366 -8.43 16.32 -13.64
C ILE A 366 -7.76 17.11 -14.78
N ASP A 367 -6.93 18.09 -14.46
CA ASP A 367 -6.23 18.93 -15.43
C ASP A 367 -5.27 18.09 -16.32
N LEU A 368 -4.48 17.19 -15.71
CA LEU A 368 -3.68 16.24 -16.48
C LEU A 368 -4.53 15.35 -17.39
N SER A 369 -5.62 14.78 -16.89
CA SER A 369 -6.49 13.91 -17.69
C SER A 369 -7.08 14.66 -18.89
N GLN A 370 -7.47 15.93 -18.72
CA GLN A 370 -7.99 16.78 -19.80
C GLN A 370 -6.89 17.08 -20.83
N CYS A 371 -5.73 17.53 -20.39
CA CYS A 371 -4.59 17.87 -21.26
C CYS A 371 -4.04 16.65 -22.01
N ALA A 372 -3.95 15.49 -21.35
CA ALA A 372 -3.53 14.24 -21.99
C ALA A 372 -4.53 13.79 -23.06
N ALA A 373 -5.83 13.83 -22.78
CA ALA A 373 -6.86 13.50 -23.77
C ALA A 373 -6.83 14.49 -24.95
N ALA A 374 -6.69 15.78 -24.69
CA ALA A 374 -6.56 16.82 -25.71
C ALA A 374 -5.34 16.58 -26.62
N ALA A 375 -4.19 16.23 -26.04
CA ALA A 375 -2.96 15.91 -26.77
C ALA A 375 -3.11 14.66 -27.66
N VAL A 376 -3.78 13.61 -27.18
CA VAL A 376 -4.07 12.39 -27.95
C VAL A 376 -5.02 12.68 -29.11
N LEU A 377 -6.03 13.51 -28.88
CA LEU A 377 -7.07 13.81 -29.88
C LEU A 377 -6.68 14.93 -30.86
N ASN A 378 -5.59 15.65 -30.60
CA ASN A 378 -5.22 16.87 -31.32
C ASN A 378 -6.33 17.93 -31.36
N ILE A 379 -6.99 18.16 -30.22
CA ILE A 379 -8.00 19.21 -30.07
C ILE A 379 -7.62 20.13 -28.91
N PRO A 380 -8.10 21.39 -28.89
CA PRO A 380 -7.88 22.26 -27.75
C PRO A 380 -8.52 21.70 -26.47
N ALA A 381 -7.87 21.88 -25.31
CA ALA A 381 -8.36 21.36 -24.03
C ALA A 381 -9.77 21.87 -23.66
N ASN A 382 -10.14 23.07 -24.10
CA ASN A 382 -11.48 23.64 -23.89
C ASN A 382 -12.62 22.88 -24.61
N LYS A 383 -12.29 21.93 -25.50
CA LYS A 383 -13.24 21.02 -26.13
C LYS A 383 -13.55 19.80 -25.26
N ILE A 384 -12.86 19.62 -24.15
CA ILE A 384 -13.06 18.49 -23.24
C ILE A 384 -13.57 19.04 -21.91
N ASP A 385 -14.84 18.80 -21.60
CA ASP A 385 -15.39 19.10 -20.27
C ASP A 385 -15.13 17.91 -19.36
N ILE A 386 -14.46 18.14 -18.22
CA ILE A 386 -14.09 17.08 -17.28
C ILE A 386 -14.83 17.21 -15.95
N SER A 387 -15.35 16.10 -15.42
CA SER A 387 -16.03 16.09 -14.13
C SER A 387 -15.71 14.84 -13.32
N VAL A 388 -15.34 15.05 -12.05
CA VAL A 388 -15.10 13.99 -11.07
C VAL A 388 -15.91 14.28 -9.81
N LYS A 389 -16.83 13.37 -9.47
CA LYS A 389 -17.70 13.51 -8.28
C LYS A 389 -17.03 12.94 -7.03
N ARG A 390 -16.47 11.74 -7.14
CA ARG A 390 -15.81 10.97 -6.07
C ARG A 390 -15.02 9.81 -6.66
N LEU A 391 -14.07 9.27 -5.89
CA LEU A 391 -13.34 8.03 -6.20
C LEU A 391 -13.55 6.97 -5.12
N GLY A 392 -13.60 5.69 -5.51
CA GLY A 392 -13.60 4.54 -4.60
C GLY A 392 -12.18 4.16 -4.16
N GLY A 393 -11.44 5.14 -3.64
CA GLY A 393 -10.01 5.07 -3.36
C GLY A 393 -9.14 5.44 -4.57
N GLY A 394 -7.92 5.88 -4.29
CA GLY A 394 -6.94 6.26 -5.32
C GLY A 394 -5.50 6.08 -4.85
N PHE A 395 -5.18 6.64 -3.68
CA PHE A 395 -3.90 6.47 -2.98
C PHE A 395 -2.65 6.82 -3.80
N GLY A 396 -2.79 7.62 -4.87
CA GLY A 396 -1.72 8.02 -5.78
C GLY A 396 -1.84 7.41 -7.18
N ALA A 397 -2.40 6.20 -7.30
CA ALA A 397 -2.59 5.50 -8.60
C ALA A 397 -3.42 6.31 -9.60
N LYS A 398 -4.33 7.12 -9.08
CA LYS A 398 -5.27 7.91 -9.88
C LYS A 398 -4.75 9.32 -10.16
N ILE A 399 -3.49 9.66 -9.86
CA ILE A 399 -2.89 10.95 -10.22
C ILE A 399 -2.51 10.97 -11.71
N ILE A 400 -1.53 10.15 -12.12
CA ILE A 400 -1.05 10.11 -13.51
C ILE A 400 -1.59 8.90 -14.28
N ARG A 401 -1.56 7.71 -13.67
CA ARG A 401 -1.87 6.46 -14.40
C ARG A 401 -3.32 6.39 -14.90
N ASN A 402 -4.25 7.14 -14.30
CA ASN A 402 -5.62 7.24 -14.81
C ASN A 402 -5.66 7.81 -16.25
N SER A 403 -4.71 8.67 -16.62
CA SER A 403 -4.67 9.34 -17.93
C SER A 403 -4.48 8.36 -19.08
N LEU A 404 -3.84 7.20 -18.83
CA LEU A 404 -3.79 6.10 -19.78
C LEU A 404 -5.20 5.59 -20.12
N ILE A 405 -6.08 5.44 -19.14
CA ILE A 405 -7.46 4.97 -19.32
C ILE A 405 -8.33 6.07 -19.92
N SER A 406 -8.26 7.28 -19.37
CA SER A 406 -9.14 8.37 -19.77
C SER A 406 -8.84 8.86 -21.20
N SER A 407 -7.57 8.97 -21.59
CA SER A 407 -7.19 9.28 -22.97
C SER A 407 -7.57 8.17 -23.96
N SER A 408 -7.43 6.89 -23.59
CA SER A 408 -7.87 5.76 -24.44
C SER A 408 -9.39 5.74 -24.62
N THR A 409 -10.14 6.04 -23.55
CA THR A 409 -11.60 6.12 -23.58
C THR A 409 -12.05 7.31 -24.44
N ALA A 410 -11.39 8.45 -24.30
CA ALA A 410 -11.64 9.65 -25.10
C ALA A 410 -11.34 9.41 -26.59
N LEU A 411 -10.26 8.69 -26.92
CA LEU A 411 -9.92 8.30 -28.29
C LEU A 411 -11.05 7.50 -28.95
N ALA A 412 -11.51 6.43 -28.30
CA ALA A 412 -12.60 5.61 -28.83
C ALA A 412 -13.90 6.41 -29.01
N CYS A 413 -14.26 7.23 -28.02
CA CYS A 413 -15.42 8.12 -28.08
C CYS A 413 -15.31 9.12 -29.24
N TYR A 414 -14.13 9.72 -29.41
CA TYR A 414 -13.87 10.71 -30.45
C TYR A 414 -13.98 10.14 -31.86
N LEU A 415 -13.41 8.95 -32.08
CA LEU A 415 -13.37 8.31 -33.41
C LEU A 415 -14.73 7.72 -33.79
N LEU A 416 -15.45 7.14 -32.83
CA LEU A 416 -16.75 6.50 -33.10
C LEU A 416 -17.93 7.47 -33.01
N LYS A 417 -17.73 8.66 -32.41
CA LYS A 417 -18.81 9.62 -32.12
C LYS A 417 -19.95 8.99 -31.31
N GLN A 418 -19.59 8.09 -30.39
CA GLN A 418 -20.52 7.38 -29.51
C GLN A 418 -20.02 7.41 -28.06
N PRO A 419 -20.91 7.33 -27.05
CA PRO A 419 -20.49 7.19 -25.67
C PRO A 419 -19.65 5.92 -25.48
N VAL A 420 -18.53 6.02 -24.77
CA VAL A 420 -17.66 4.87 -24.45
C VAL A 420 -17.40 4.83 -22.95
N LYS A 421 -17.57 3.66 -22.33
CA LYS A 421 -17.26 3.41 -20.93
C LYS A 421 -16.17 2.33 -20.83
N MET A 422 -15.12 2.59 -20.07
CA MET A 422 -14.00 1.68 -19.87
C MET A 422 -13.73 1.49 -18.38
N TRP A 423 -13.53 0.25 -17.94
CA TRP A 423 -12.97 -0.06 -16.63
C TRP A 423 -12.08 -1.28 -16.73
N LEU A 424 -11.07 -1.31 -15.87
CA LEU A 424 -10.16 -2.44 -15.77
C LEU A 424 -10.68 -3.44 -14.74
N PRO A 425 -10.89 -4.72 -15.10
CA PRO A 425 -10.96 -5.78 -14.09
C PRO A 425 -9.72 -5.73 -13.19
N LEU A 426 -9.85 -6.16 -11.93
CA LEU A 426 -8.75 -6.07 -10.95
C LEU A 426 -7.44 -6.66 -11.48
N GLU A 427 -7.49 -7.78 -12.19
CA GLU A 427 -6.32 -8.41 -12.81
C GLU A 427 -5.63 -7.51 -13.83
N SER A 428 -6.39 -6.98 -14.80
CA SER A 428 -5.85 -6.04 -15.79
C SER A 428 -5.36 -4.75 -15.15
N ASN A 429 -6.05 -4.26 -14.12
CA ASN A 429 -5.64 -3.10 -13.34
C ASN A 429 -4.26 -3.34 -12.70
N MET A 430 -4.05 -4.51 -12.07
CA MET A 430 -2.77 -4.88 -11.44
C MET A 430 -1.66 -5.22 -12.45
N ASN A 431 -2.02 -5.66 -13.66
CA ASN A 431 -1.08 -5.94 -14.73
C ASN A 431 -0.53 -4.66 -15.38
N ILE A 432 -1.40 -3.68 -15.61
CA ILE A 432 -1.09 -2.50 -16.43
C ILE A 432 -0.62 -1.32 -15.58
N ILE A 433 -1.21 -1.11 -14.41
CA ILE A 433 -0.95 0.08 -13.60
C ILE A 433 0.33 -0.09 -12.79
N GLY A 434 1.15 0.95 -12.81
CA GLY A 434 2.36 1.08 -12.01
C GLY A 434 2.10 0.93 -10.51
N LYS A 435 3.17 0.65 -9.76
CA LYS A 435 3.15 0.25 -8.35
C LYS A 435 4.08 1.15 -7.54
N ARG A 436 3.99 1.13 -6.22
CA ARG A 436 5.02 1.72 -5.35
C ARG A 436 6.40 1.20 -5.76
N TYR A 437 7.38 2.09 -5.73
CA TYR A 437 8.74 1.82 -6.17
C TYR A 437 9.50 0.94 -5.16
N PRO A 438 10.22 -0.09 -5.63
CA PRO A 438 11.23 -0.78 -4.84
C PRO A 438 12.39 0.14 -4.44
N VAL A 439 12.94 -0.07 -3.24
CA VAL A 439 14.15 0.63 -2.76
C VAL A 439 15.15 -0.38 -2.22
N HIS A 440 16.42 -0.19 -2.53
CA HIS A 440 17.53 -0.95 -1.96
C HIS A 440 18.55 0.01 -1.38
N SER A 441 19.10 -0.31 -0.22
CA SER A 441 20.24 0.39 0.35
C SER A 441 21.36 -0.56 0.75
N LYS A 442 22.60 -0.07 0.63
CA LYS A 442 23.82 -0.72 1.14
C LYS A 442 24.53 0.29 2.02
N TYR A 443 24.69 -0.03 3.30
CA TYR A 443 25.12 0.93 4.29
C TYR A 443 26.22 0.45 5.22
N LYS A 444 26.89 1.42 5.84
CA LYS A 444 27.89 1.26 6.88
C LYS A 444 27.67 2.30 7.97
N VAL A 445 27.64 1.86 9.23
CA VAL A 445 27.50 2.71 10.41
C VAL A 445 28.72 2.51 11.29
N TRP A 446 29.33 3.60 11.75
CA TRP A 446 30.36 3.60 12.79
C TRP A 446 29.76 4.19 14.05
N VAL A 447 29.87 3.46 15.15
CA VAL A 447 29.23 3.78 16.42
C VAL A 447 30.22 3.57 17.56
N ASN A 448 30.23 4.47 18.54
CA ASN A 448 31.08 4.34 19.73
C ASN A 448 30.45 3.41 20.78
N ASP A 449 31.18 3.09 21.85
CA ASP A 449 30.71 2.21 22.93
C ASP A 449 29.50 2.76 23.71
N GLU A 450 29.26 4.08 23.64
CA GLU A 450 28.07 4.71 24.22
C GLU A 450 26.82 4.53 23.34
N GLY A 451 26.94 4.00 22.12
CA GLY A 451 25.83 3.86 21.17
C GLY A 451 25.49 5.15 20.42
N ILE A 452 26.46 6.05 20.25
CA ILE A 452 26.32 7.29 19.47
C ILE A 452 26.97 7.10 18.09
N ILE A 453 26.21 7.37 17.03
CA ILE A 453 26.68 7.28 15.65
C ILE A 453 27.73 8.36 15.39
N GLN A 454 28.94 7.92 15.02
CA GLN A 454 30.07 8.77 14.66
C GLN A 454 30.20 8.94 13.14
N SER A 455 29.70 8.00 12.35
CA SER A 455 29.62 8.14 10.89
C SER A 455 28.56 7.20 10.33
N PHE A 456 27.85 7.62 9.28
CA PHE A 456 26.89 6.78 8.57
C PHE A 456 26.99 7.00 7.07
N GLU A 457 27.36 5.96 6.34
CA GLU A 457 27.46 5.98 4.88
C GLU A 457 26.39 5.07 4.27
N ASN A 458 25.67 5.56 3.25
CA ASN A 458 24.61 4.80 2.61
C ASN A 458 24.54 5.03 1.09
N ASN A 459 24.44 3.96 0.32
CA ASN A 459 24.12 4.00 -1.11
C ASN A 459 22.68 3.54 -1.31
N ILE A 460 21.83 4.43 -1.81
CA ILE A 460 20.39 4.24 -1.93
C ILE A 460 20.01 4.16 -3.41
N TYR A 461 19.24 3.15 -3.77
CA TYR A 461 18.82 2.85 -5.13
C TYR A 461 17.29 2.80 -5.22
N PHE A 462 16.72 3.57 -6.13
CA PHE A 462 15.28 3.65 -6.40
C PHE A 462 14.99 3.02 -7.76
N ASP A 463 14.16 1.98 -7.82
CA ASP A 463 13.68 1.45 -9.10
C ASP A 463 12.52 2.31 -9.61
N HIS A 464 12.72 3.02 -10.72
CA HIS A 464 11.70 3.89 -11.31
C HIS A 464 10.94 3.19 -12.46
N GLY A 465 11.33 1.97 -12.82
CA GLY A 465 10.87 1.34 -14.05
C GLY A 465 11.34 2.10 -15.29
N ASN A 466 10.47 2.13 -16.29
CA ASN A 466 10.79 2.63 -17.62
C ASN A 466 10.89 4.17 -17.73
N ALA A 467 10.19 4.95 -16.90
CA ALA A 467 10.20 6.42 -16.94
C ALA A 467 10.42 7.05 -15.56
N ASN A 468 10.80 8.34 -15.52
CA ASN A 468 11.07 9.09 -14.29
C ASN A 468 9.99 10.16 -14.01
N ASN A 469 8.73 9.90 -14.37
CA ASN A 469 7.64 10.88 -14.24
C ASN A 469 7.02 10.94 -12.84
N GLU A 470 7.21 9.92 -12.01
CA GLU A 470 6.74 9.85 -10.62
C GLU A 470 7.94 9.72 -9.68
N ASN A 471 8.84 10.70 -9.74
CA ASN A 471 10.04 10.77 -8.92
C ASN A 471 9.68 11.13 -7.47
N VAL A 472 10.32 10.45 -6.52
CA VAL A 472 10.06 10.49 -5.07
C VAL A 472 11.31 10.86 -4.25
N VAL A 473 12.41 11.18 -4.92
CA VAL A 473 13.72 11.30 -4.27
C VAL A 473 13.78 12.53 -3.35
N GLU A 474 13.09 13.62 -3.71
CA GLU A 474 13.04 14.81 -2.86
C GLU A 474 12.21 14.54 -1.59
N GLU A 475 11.04 13.90 -1.71
CA GLU A 475 10.22 13.52 -0.56
C GLU A 475 10.90 12.47 0.34
N PHE A 476 11.73 11.61 -0.25
CA PHE A 476 12.59 10.69 0.49
C PHE A 476 13.69 11.46 1.23
N PHE A 477 14.40 12.35 0.54
CA PHE A 477 15.50 13.15 1.09
C PHE A 477 15.04 13.95 2.32
N ASP A 478 13.89 14.62 2.22
CA ASP A 478 13.34 15.47 3.28
C ASP A 478 13.11 14.73 4.60
N ILE A 479 12.76 13.44 4.52
CA ILE A 479 12.49 12.59 5.69
C ILE A 479 13.75 11.91 6.20
N TYR A 480 14.60 11.46 5.29
CA TYR A 480 15.80 10.68 5.62
C TYR A 480 16.69 11.38 6.64
N PHE A 481 16.79 12.72 6.57
CA PHE A 481 17.64 13.53 7.44
C PHE A 481 16.89 14.23 8.59
N LYS A 482 15.63 13.89 8.87
CA LYS A 482 14.78 14.74 9.74
C LYS A 482 14.79 14.36 11.22
N THR A 483 14.66 13.06 11.53
CA THR A 483 14.37 12.58 12.90
C THR A 483 15.61 12.46 13.78
N TYR A 484 16.75 12.09 13.19
CA TYR A 484 18.00 11.78 13.91
C TYR A 484 19.06 12.86 13.71
N ASN A 485 20.08 12.87 14.56
CA ASN A 485 21.25 13.72 14.37
C ASN A 485 22.05 13.20 13.17
N THR A 486 21.99 13.95 12.07
CA THR A 486 22.59 13.55 10.81
C THR A 486 23.84 14.34 10.45
N LYS A 487 24.54 14.95 11.41
CA LYS A 487 25.73 15.79 11.14
C LYS A 487 26.90 15.01 10.52
N LEU A 488 26.94 13.69 10.65
CA LEU A 488 28.06 12.85 10.20
C LEU A 488 27.59 11.79 9.19
N TRP A 489 26.63 12.16 8.33
CA TRP A 489 26.01 11.24 7.37
C TRP A 489 26.50 11.52 5.95
N ARG A 490 26.68 10.46 5.19
CA ARG A 490 26.93 10.48 3.75
C ARG A 490 25.92 9.58 3.05
N ALA A 491 25.21 10.13 2.07
CA ALA A 491 24.24 9.36 1.30
C ALA A 491 24.35 9.66 -0.19
N ASP A 492 24.41 8.60 -0.99
CA ASP A 492 24.31 8.65 -2.44
C ASP A 492 22.93 8.17 -2.87
N PHE A 493 22.17 9.02 -3.55
CA PHE A 493 20.84 8.71 -4.09
C PHE A 493 20.96 8.40 -5.57
N CYS A 494 20.61 7.17 -5.94
CA CYS A 494 20.74 6.64 -7.29
C CYS A 494 19.37 6.22 -7.84
N VAL A 495 18.99 6.73 -9.00
CA VAL A 495 17.85 6.23 -9.77
C VAL A 495 18.30 5.05 -10.62
N VAL A 496 17.46 4.01 -10.66
CA VAL A 496 17.67 2.80 -11.45
C VAL A 496 16.51 2.66 -12.43
N HIS A 497 16.84 2.60 -13.72
CA HIS A 497 15.87 2.31 -14.77
C HIS A 497 15.82 0.81 -15.08
N THR A 498 14.67 0.19 -14.81
CA THR A 498 14.39 -1.21 -15.14
C THR A 498 13.40 -1.30 -16.31
N ASP A 499 13.31 -2.47 -16.94
CA ASP A 499 12.35 -2.76 -18.00
C ASP A 499 10.98 -3.20 -17.40
N ASN A 500 10.63 -2.64 -16.24
CA ASN A 500 9.33 -2.77 -15.58
C ASN A 500 8.44 -1.55 -15.92
N PRO A 501 7.12 -1.65 -15.73
CA PRO A 501 6.24 -0.49 -15.86
C PRO A 501 6.72 0.64 -14.94
N THR A 502 6.61 1.89 -15.41
CA THR A 502 6.88 3.10 -14.59
C THR A 502 6.20 2.97 -13.24
N THR A 503 6.96 3.20 -12.17
CA THR A 503 6.42 3.17 -10.81
C THR A 503 5.43 4.32 -10.59
N CYS A 504 4.60 4.18 -9.57
CA CYS A 504 3.52 5.10 -9.30
C CYS A 504 3.56 5.58 -7.85
N TYR A 505 3.24 6.85 -7.64
CA TYR A 505 3.02 7.42 -6.32
C TYR A 505 2.02 6.56 -5.56
N THR A 506 2.40 6.16 -4.36
CA THR A 506 1.54 5.46 -3.41
C THR A 506 1.58 6.24 -2.10
N ARG A 507 0.47 6.33 -1.36
CA ARG A 507 0.32 7.11 -0.11
C ARG A 507 1.64 7.17 0.67
N ALA A 508 2.08 8.38 1.05
CA ALA A 508 3.42 8.62 1.59
C ALA A 508 4.56 8.28 0.58
N PRO A 509 4.57 8.90 -0.62
CA PRO A 509 5.63 8.66 -1.60
C PRO A 509 6.96 9.23 -1.09
N GLY A 510 8.07 8.54 -1.30
CA GLY A 510 9.40 8.93 -0.80
C GLY A 510 9.59 8.53 0.66
N SER A 511 8.71 9.10 1.47
CA SER A 511 8.84 9.22 2.92
C SER A 511 8.64 7.91 3.69
N ALA A 512 7.75 7.02 3.23
CA ALA A 512 7.53 5.74 3.89
C ALA A 512 8.77 4.85 3.83
N GLU A 513 9.42 4.83 2.68
CA GLU A 513 10.62 4.07 2.36
C GLU A 513 11.83 4.66 3.08
N ALA A 514 11.93 6.00 3.15
CA ALA A 514 12.96 6.70 3.91
C ALA A 514 12.91 6.35 5.39
N LEU A 515 11.72 6.48 6.00
CA LEU A 515 11.51 6.20 7.42
C LEU A 515 11.82 4.72 7.72
N ALA A 516 11.27 3.79 6.95
CA ALA A 516 11.50 2.37 7.16
C ALA A 516 12.99 2.00 7.05
N MET A 517 13.71 2.60 6.10
CA MET A 517 15.14 2.37 5.92
C MET A 517 15.96 2.88 7.10
N VAL A 518 15.77 4.14 7.50
CA VAL A 518 16.52 4.73 8.62
C VAL A 518 16.22 3.95 9.89
N GLU A 519 14.94 3.65 10.15
CA GLU A 519 14.54 2.88 11.33
C GLU A 519 15.08 1.45 11.33
N ALA A 520 15.24 0.82 10.16
CA ALA A 520 15.82 -0.52 10.07
C ALA A 520 17.32 -0.50 10.35
N VAL A 521 18.02 0.56 9.92
CA VAL A 521 19.43 0.80 10.26
C VAL A 521 19.59 1.05 11.75
N MET A 522 18.74 1.88 12.37
CA MET A 522 18.75 2.14 13.81
C MET A 522 18.54 0.85 14.61
N GLU A 523 17.55 0.04 14.23
CA GLU A 523 17.25 -1.23 14.89
C GLU A 523 18.41 -2.24 14.73
N HIS A 524 18.94 -2.39 13.52
CA HIS A 524 20.06 -3.31 13.26
C HIS A 524 21.31 -2.91 14.04
N THR A 525 21.63 -1.62 14.05
CA THR A 525 22.79 -1.10 14.80
C THR A 525 22.63 -1.35 16.30
N ALA A 526 21.44 -1.11 16.85
CA ALA A 526 21.16 -1.37 18.26
C ALA A 526 21.30 -2.86 18.61
N MET A 527 20.77 -3.76 17.77
CA MET A 527 20.88 -5.21 17.97
C MET A 527 22.33 -5.70 17.93
N GLU A 528 23.14 -5.19 17.01
CA GLU A 528 24.58 -5.50 16.92
C GLU A 528 25.38 -5.00 18.12
N LEU A 529 24.88 -3.98 18.84
CA LEU A 529 25.47 -3.51 20.10
C LEU A 529 24.87 -4.18 21.34
N GLU A 530 23.94 -5.11 21.17
CA GLU A 530 23.13 -5.67 22.27
C GLU A 530 22.44 -4.57 23.10
N MET A 531 22.16 -3.41 22.48
CA MET A 531 21.52 -2.27 23.09
C MET A 531 20.02 -2.30 22.82
N ASP A 532 19.25 -1.83 23.78
CA ASP A 532 17.82 -1.64 23.57
C ASP A 532 17.56 -0.64 22.41
N PRO A 533 16.77 -1.01 21.39
CA PRO A 533 16.56 -0.16 20.23
C PRO A 533 15.86 1.18 20.51
N LEU A 534 15.05 1.29 21.57
CA LEU A 534 14.48 2.58 21.96
C LEU A 534 15.57 3.48 22.56
N GLU A 535 16.40 2.94 23.45
CA GLU A 535 17.50 3.70 24.05
C GLU A 535 18.52 4.17 23.01
N PHE A 536 18.85 3.31 22.03
CA PHE A 536 19.71 3.68 20.91
C PHE A 536 19.14 4.86 20.10
N ARG A 537 17.84 4.83 19.79
CA ARG A 537 17.16 5.94 19.09
C ARG A 537 17.24 7.22 19.90
N LEU A 538 16.91 7.18 21.19
CA LEU A 538 16.90 8.35 22.08
C LEU A 538 18.28 9.04 22.14
N LYS A 539 19.36 8.26 22.15
CA LYS A 539 20.73 8.79 22.11
C LYS A 539 21.04 9.53 20.81
N ASN A 540 20.52 9.05 19.68
CA ASN A 540 20.81 9.57 18.34
C ASN A 540 19.76 10.54 17.77
N LEU A 541 18.71 10.90 18.52
CA LEU A 541 17.71 11.89 18.08
C LEU A 541 18.34 13.25 17.76
N ASN A 542 17.73 13.97 16.82
CA ASN A 542 18.02 15.39 16.65
C ASN A 542 17.59 16.17 17.91
N LYS A 543 18.57 16.63 18.70
CA LYS A 543 18.32 17.32 19.98
C LYS A 543 17.67 18.69 19.82
N ASP A 544 17.76 19.28 18.64
CA ASP A 544 17.13 20.58 18.33
C ASP A 544 15.60 20.44 18.12
N ASP A 545 15.09 19.21 17.91
CA ASP A 545 13.66 18.93 17.71
C ASP A 545 12.94 18.64 19.03
N SER A 546 12.87 19.67 19.89
CA SER A 546 12.31 19.56 21.26
C SER A 546 10.86 19.05 21.29
N LYS A 547 10.06 19.36 20.27
CA LYS A 547 8.68 18.88 20.14
C LYS A 547 8.60 17.38 19.94
N LEU A 548 9.47 16.81 19.09
CA LEU A 548 9.52 15.37 18.92
C LEU A 548 9.86 14.67 20.25
N ILE A 549 10.84 15.21 20.99
CA ILE A 549 11.25 14.66 22.28
C ILE A 549 10.10 14.70 23.30
N GLU A 550 9.34 15.80 23.35
CA GLU A 550 8.13 15.91 24.18
C GLU A 550 7.10 14.83 23.83
N HIS A 551 6.79 14.65 22.54
CA HIS A 551 5.84 13.64 22.08
C HIS A 551 6.29 12.20 22.34
N ILE A 552 7.60 11.92 22.25
CA ILE A 552 8.15 10.61 22.62
C ILE A 552 7.91 10.38 24.11
N ASN A 553 8.28 11.32 24.98
CA ASN A 553 8.08 11.19 26.43
C ASN A 553 6.60 11.02 26.79
N ASP A 554 5.70 11.78 26.15
CA ASP A 554 4.25 11.64 26.33
C ASP A 554 3.77 10.22 25.95
N LEU A 555 4.19 9.68 24.79
CA LEU A 555 3.84 8.32 24.40
C LEU A 555 4.41 7.29 25.39
N LEU A 556 5.67 7.41 25.79
CA LEU A 556 6.33 6.46 26.70
C LEU A 556 5.57 6.36 28.03
N GLN A 557 5.12 7.50 28.56
CA GLN A 557 4.31 7.57 29.78
C GLN A 557 2.88 7.05 29.55
N TRP A 558 2.18 7.59 28.54
CA TRP A 558 0.79 7.27 28.25
C TRP A 558 0.57 5.79 27.93
N ALA A 559 1.47 5.18 27.17
CA ALA A 559 1.40 3.78 26.75
C ALA A 559 2.11 2.81 27.72
N GLN A 560 2.66 3.31 28.84
CA GLN A 560 3.33 2.53 29.89
C GLN A 560 4.44 1.62 29.33
N ILE A 561 5.29 2.17 28.45
CA ILE A 561 6.20 1.38 27.63
C ILE A 561 7.20 0.57 28.46
N TYR A 562 7.80 1.19 29.48
CA TYR A 562 8.81 0.52 30.30
C TYR A 562 8.23 -0.64 31.15
N GLU A 563 7.01 -0.48 31.67
CA GLU A 563 6.31 -1.56 32.40
C GLU A 563 5.99 -2.75 31.48
N ARG A 564 5.52 -2.46 30.26
CA ARG A 564 5.24 -3.49 29.26
C ARG A 564 6.50 -4.21 28.80
N LYS A 565 7.62 -3.49 28.61
CA LYS A 565 8.92 -4.11 28.29
C LYS A 565 9.36 -5.08 29.37
N SER A 566 9.23 -4.72 30.65
CA SER A 566 9.52 -5.62 31.77
C SER A 566 8.65 -6.89 31.73
N THR A 567 7.34 -6.73 31.52
CA THR A 567 6.39 -7.86 31.41
C THR A 567 6.70 -8.76 30.21
N ILE A 568 7.11 -8.18 29.08
CA ILE A 568 7.50 -8.90 27.87
C ILE A 568 8.78 -9.73 28.10
N LEU A 569 9.77 -9.17 28.79
CA LEU A 569 11.00 -9.91 29.13
C LEU A 569 10.69 -11.15 29.98
N GLU A 570 9.84 -11.01 30.99
CA GLU A 570 9.43 -12.14 31.83
C GLU A 570 8.61 -13.18 31.03
N PHE A 571 7.70 -12.74 30.16
CA PHE A 571 6.99 -13.63 29.25
C PHE A 571 7.96 -14.41 28.34
N ASN A 572 8.94 -13.72 27.75
CA ASN A 572 9.92 -14.30 26.84
C ASN A 572 10.85 -15.28 27.56
N LYS A 573 11.24 -15.03 28.81
CA LYS A 573 12.03 -15.94 29.63
C LYS A 573 11.29 -17.26 29.88
N ASN A 574 9.99 -17.18 30.11
CA ASN A 574 9.15 -18.34 30.44
C ASN A 574 8.60 -19.09 29.22
N ASN A 575 8.79 -18.58 28.00
CA ASN A 575 8.24 -19.16 26.79
C ASN A 575 9.30 -19.32 25.71
N ARG A 576 9.57 -20.55 25.28
CA ARG A 576 10.54 -20.82 24.21
C ARG A 576 9.96 -20.55 22.82
N TRP A 577 8.74 -21.04 22.57
CA TRP A 577 8.10 -21.03 21.24
C TRP A 577 7.02 -19.96 21.07
N ARG A 578 6.85 -19.12 22.10
CA ARG A 578 6.08 -17.89 22.05
C ARG A 578 6.95 -16.74 22.49
N LYS A 579 6.98 -15.68 21.69
CA LYS A 579 7.72 -14.47 22.03
C LYS A 579 6.82 -13.26 21.86
N LYS A 580 7.01 -12.27 22.71
CA LYS A 580 6.45 -10.95 22.55
C LYS A 580 7.56 -9.96 22.24
N GLY A 581 7.22 -8.92 21.49
CA GLY A 581 8.11 -7.83 21.16
C GLY A 581 7.35 -6.52 21.18
N ILE A 582 8.03 -5.43 21.52
CA ILE A 582 7.48 -4.07 21.45
C ILE A 582 8.52 -3.14 20.84
N SER A 583 8.09 -2.27 19.92
CA SER A 583 8.95 -1.28 19.26
C SER A 583 8.27 0.07 19.25
N VAL A 584 9.04 1.11 19.51
CA VAL A 584 8.61 2.51 19.54
C VAL A 584 9.36 3.25 18.44
N VAL A 585 8.61 3.81 17.49
CA VAL A 585 9.16 4.49 16.32
C VAL A 585 8.69 5.94 16.29
N PRO A 586 9.62 6.92 16.37
CA PRO A 586 9.33 8.34 16.19
C PRO A 586 9.31 8.75 14.71
N MET A 587 8.71 9.90 14.42
CA MET A 587 8.65 10.48 13.08
C MET A 587 8.55 12.00 13.16
N THR A 588 9.35 12.68 12.34
CA THR A 588 9.17 14.09 12.00
C THR A 588 8.96 14.18 10.49
N TYR A 589 7.81 14.69 10.06
CA TYR A 589 7.46 14.83 8.65
C TYR A 589 7.36 16.30 8.25
N PRO A 590 8.22 16.82 7.37
CA PRO A 590 8.09 18.16 6.84
C PRO A 590 6.93 18.22 5.84
N PHE A 591 5.89 18.96 6.18
CA PHE A 591 4.75 19.20 5.32
C PHE A 591 4.88 20.54 4.62
N HIS A 592 4.66 20.54 3.30
CA HIS A 592 4.56 21.75 2.48
C HIS A 592 3.49 21.57 1.39
N LEU A 593 2.82 22.66 1.03
CA LEU A 593 1.77 22.63 -0.01
C LEU A 593 2.40 22.90 -1.38
N MET A 594 2.45 21.88 -2.23
CA MET A 594 3.16 21.93 -3.52
C MET A 594 2.38 22.65 -4.65
N LEU A 595 1.06 22.44 -4.74
CA LEU A 595 0.26 22.92 -5.87
C LEU A 595 -0.77 23.99 -5.47
N GLY A 596 -1.13 24.83 -6.43
CA GLY A 596 -2.20 25.81 -6.30
C GLY A 596 -3.56 25.18 -6.61
N TYR A 597 -4.58 25.52 -5.81
CA TYR A 597 -5.95 25.03 -6.03
C TYR A 597 -6.89 26.19 -6.31
N GLY A 598 -7.56 26.15 -7.46
CA GLY A 598 -8.64 27.07 -7.81
C GLY A 598 -9.94 26.71 -7.09
N ILE A 599 -10.64 27.71 -6.58
CA ILE A 599 -11.93 27.61 -5.90
C ILE A 599 -12.94 28.54 -6.57
N LEU A 600 -14.19 28.10 -6.68
CA LEU A 600 -15.35 28.89 -7.05
C LEU A 600 -16.42 28.73 -5.97
N VAL A 601 -16.95 29.85 -5.47
CA VAL A 601 -18.09 29.89 -4.57
C VAL A 601 -19.18 30.76 -5.19
N SER A 602 -20.40 30.23 -5.23
CA SER A 602 -21.59 30.90 -5.77
C SER A 602 -22.73 30.86 -4.76
N ILE A 603 -23.37 32.01 -4.51
CA ILE A 603 -24.55 32.13 -3.65
C ILE A 603 -25.80 32.33 -4.54
N TYR A 604 -26.79 31.46 -4.39
CA TYR A 604 -28.05 31.54 -5.13
C TYR A 604 -28.98 32.56 -4.49
N HIS A 605 -29.45 33.50 -5.31
CA HIS A 605 -30.10 34.70 -4.78
C HIS A 605 -31.51 34.47 -4.20
N ILE A 606 -32.22 33.42 -4.60
CA ILE A 606 -33.61 33.19 -4.16
C ILE A 606 -33.69 32.57 -2.77
N ASP A 607 -32.85 31.57 -2.50
CA ASP A 607 -32.88 30.76 -1.27
C ASP A 607 -31.65 30.95 -0.38
N GLY A 608 -30.62 31.63 -0.87
CA GLY A 608 -29.36 31.86 -0.16
C GLY A 608 -28.46 30.62 -0.10
N SER A 609 -28.77 29.56 -0.84
CA SER A 609 -27.94 28.35 -0.89
C SER A 609 -26.57 28.63 -1.50
N VAL A 610 -25.56 27.85 -1.11
CA VAL A 610 -24.16 28.07 -1.52
C VAL A 610 -23.65 26.83 -2.25
N ALA A 611 -23.13 27.02 -3.47
CA ALA A 611 -22.38 26.00 -4.18
C ALA A 611 -20.88 26.29 -4.11
N ILE A 612 -20.09 25.25 -3.87
CA ILE A 612 -18.63 25.30 -3.80
C ILE A 612 -18.08 24.29 -4.81
N ALA A 613 -17.16 24.76 -5.66
CA ALA A 613 -16.37 23.91 -6.53
C ALA A 613 -14.89 24.19 -6.29
N HIS A 614 -14.05 23.15 -6.27
CA HIS A 614 -12.61 23.30 -6.03
C HIS A 614 -11.79 22.26 -6.78
N GLY A 615 -10.52 22.58 -7.04
CA GLY A 615 -9.59 21.67 -7.73
C GLY A 615 -9.18 20.41 -6.98
N GLY A 616 -9.51 20.28 -5.68
CA GLY A 616 -9.30 19.03 -4.93
C GLY A 616 -10.35 17.97 -5.26
N VAL A 617 -9.97 16.69 -5.20
CA VAL A 617 -10.86 15.55 -5.47
C VAL A 617 -11.12 14.74 -4.20
N GLU A 618 -12.39 14.41 -3.93
CA GLU A 618 -12.81 13.53 -2.83
C GLU A 618 -12.54 12.06 -3.16
N ILE A 619 -11.64 11.44 -2.40
CA ILE A 619 -11.14 10.06 -2.57
C ILE A 619 -11.35 9.18 -1.33
N GLY A 620 -12.13 9.64 -0.35
CA GLY A 620 -12.29 9.00 0.96
C GLY A 620 -11.99 9.93 2.15
N GLN A 621 -11.25 11.03 1.91
CA GLN A 621 -10.54 11.81 2.92
C GLN A 621 -11.30 13.01 3.50
N GLY A 622 -12.46 13.39 2.96
CA GLY A 622 -13.29 14.47 3.53
C GLY A 622 -12.68 15.86 3.36
N ILE A 623 -12.48 16.27 2.10
CA ILE A 623 -11.80 17.53 1.75
C ILE A 623 -12.73 18.75 1.82
N ASN A 624 -12.32 19.82 2.52
CA ASN A 624 -12.77 21.20 2.35
C ASN A 624 -11.63 22.16 2.77
N THR A 625 -11.41 23.24 2.01
CA THR A 625 -10.10 23.92 1.96
C THR A 625 -10.13 25.40 2.38
N LYS A 626 -8.97 25.95 2.77
CA LYS A 626 -8.76 27.39 3.07
C LYS A 626 -9.16 28.33 1.94
N GLY A 627 -9.06 27.88 0.69
CA GLY A 627 -9.47 28.70 -0.45
C GLY A 627 -10.98 29.00 -0.44
N VAL A 628 -11.80 28.14 0.19
CA VAL A 628 -13.21 28.45 0.44
C VAL A 628 -13.33 29.67 1.35
N ILE A 629 -12.52 29.78 2.41
CA ILE A 629 -12.52 30.93 3.32
C ILE A 629 -12.20 32.22 2.55
N LYS A 630 -11.17 32.22 1.69
CA LYS A 630 -10.82 33.40 0.88
C LYS A 630 -11.92 33.83 -0.09
N ALA A 631 -12.57 32.87 -0.74
CA ALA A 631 -13.70 33.14 -1.62
C ALA A 631 -14.89 33.70 -0.81
N CYS A 632 -15.17 33.12 0.36
CA CYS A 632 -16.19 33.61 1.28
C CYS A 632 -15.88 35.01 1.81
N ASP A 633 -14.64 35.33 2.20
CA ASP A 633 -14.25 36.66 2.66
C ASP A 633 -14.47 37.72 1.57
N THR A 634 -14.19 37.37 0.31
CA THR A 634 -14.46 38.23 -0.84
C THR A 634 -15.96 38.51 -0.99
N LEU A 635 -16.79 37.47 -0.86
CA LEU A 635 -18.25 37.61 -0.90
C LEU A 635 -18.77 38.43 0.28
N LEU A 636 -18.30 38.15 1.50
CA LEU A 636 -18.70 38.88 2.71
C LEU A 636 -18.34 40.36 2.62
N LYS A 637 -17.16 40.72 2.09
CA LYS A 637 -16.80 42.12 1.83
C LYS A 637 -17.75 42.81 0.86
N ARG A 638 -18.22 42.11 -0.17
CA ARG A 638 -19.21 42.64 -1.14
C ARG A 638 -20.60 42.77 -0.52
N ILE A 639 -20.98 41.87 0.38
CA ILE A 639 -22.27 41.85 1.07
C ILE A 639 -22.33 42.87 2.22
N GLU A 640 -21.19 43.23 2.81
CA GLU A 640 -21.07 44.08 4.00
C GLU A 640 -21.86 45.41 3.93
N PRO A 641 -21.86 46.17 2.81
CA PRO A 641 -22.67 47.39 2.71
C PRO A 641 -24.17 47.11 2.87
N MET A 642 -24.68 46.05 2.23
CA MET A 642 -26.08 45.63 2.34
C MET A 642 -26.40 45.14 3.75
N LYS A 643 -25.48 44.41 4.38
CA LYS A 643 -25.63 43.93 5.75
C LYS A 643 -25.76 45.09 6.74
N LYS A 644 -25.03 46.19 6.54
CA LYS A 644 -25.14 47.40 7.35
C LYS A 644 -26.46 48.14 7.13
N MET A 645 -26.94 48.21 5.89
CA MET A 645 -28.22 48.85 5.54
C MET A 645 -29.44 48.06 6.04
N PHE A 646 -29.34 46.73 6.04
CA PHE A 646 -30.42 45.81 6.41
C PHE A 646 -30.00 44.93 7.59
N SER A 647 -29.66 45.55 8.72
CA SER A 647 -29.09 44.88 9.90
C SER A 647 -29.94 43.76 10.51
N ASN A 648 -31.26 43.78 10.27
CA ASN A 648 -32.21 42.77 10.77
C ASN A 648 -32.66 41.77 9.69
N ALA A 649 -32.17 41.87 8.44
CA ALA A 649 -32.54 40.94 7.39
C ALA A 649 -31.98 39.54 7.66
N SER A 650 -32.79 38.51 7.43
CA SER A 650 -32.30 37.15 7.35
C SER A 650 -31.27 37.00 6.22
N TRP A 651 -30.44 35.94 6.28
CA TRP A 651 -29.47 35.66 5.21
C TRP A 651 -30.13 35.64 3.82
N ARG A 652 -31.28 34.97 3.70
CA ARG A 652 -32.04 34.88 2.45
C ARG A 652 -32.46 36.26 1.94
N GLU A 653 -33.06 37.09 2.79
CA GLU A 653 -33.49 38.44 2.44
C GLU A 653 -32.29 39.33 2.07
N LEU A 654 -31.20 39.23 2.83
CA LEU A 654 -29.97 39.98 2.57
C LEU A 654 -29.40 39.65 1.19
N ILE A 655 -29.31 38.37 0.83
CA ILE A 655 -28.81 37.96 -0.48
C ILE A 655 -29.76 38.38 -1.61
N GLN A 656 -31.08 38.30 -1.41
CA GLN A 656 -32.05 38.84 -2.38
C GLN A 656 -31.84 40.34 -2.61
N LYS A 657 -31.59 41.11 -1.54
CA LYS A 657 -31.27 42.53 -1.61
C LYS A 657 -29.94 42.77 -2.33
N CYS A 658 -28.90 41.99 -2.04
CA CYS A 658 -27.63 42.04 -2.77
C CYS A 658 -27.84 41.83 -4.28
N HIS A 659 -28.69 40.88 -4.65
CA HIS A 659 -29.00 40.62 -6.06
C HIS A 659 -29.77 41.77 -6.72
N GLN A 660 -30.74 42.37 -6.01
CA GLN A 660 -31.47 43.56 -6.49
C GLN A 660 -30.54 44.74 -6.78
N GLU A 661 -29.44 44.85 -6.03
CA GLU A 661 -28.39 45.87 -6.21
C GLU A 661 -27.25 45.43 -7.14
N PHE A 662 -27.45 44.36 -7.93
CA PHE A 662 -26.47 43.84 -8.88
C PHE A 662 -25.10 43.48 -8.26
N ILE A 663 -25.07 43.14 -6.97
CA ILE A 663 -23.85 42.70 -6.29
C ILE A 663 -23.45 41.31 -6.81
N ASN A 664 -22.20 41.17 -7.24
CA ASN A 664 -21.68 39.89 -7.71
C ASN A 664 -21.53 38.88 -6.57
N LEU A 665 -22.43 37.89 -6.55
CA LEU A 665 -22.53 36.78 -5.60
C LEU A 665 -21.71 35.53 -6.00
N CYS A 666 -20.76 35.68 -6.92
CA CYS A 666 -19.78 34.66 -7.29
C CYS A 666 -18.36 35.16 -7.02
N ALA A 667 -17.53 34.32 -6.39
CA ALA A 667 -16.13 34.63 -6.14
C ALA A 667 -15.22 33.44 -6.44
N THR A 668 -14.08 33.74 -7.04
CA THR A 668 -13.00 32.79 -7.26
C THR A 668 -11.83 33.10 -6.34
N SER A 669 -11.09 32.07 -5.93
CA SER A 669 -9.81 32.25 -5.25
C SER A 669 -8.80 31.19 -5.67
N MET A 670 -7.53 31.47 -5.42
CA MET A 670 -6.44 30.50 -5.57
C MET A 670 -5.59 30.55 -4.30
N CYS A 671 -5.26 29.38 -3.75
CA CYS A 671 -4.30 29.26 -2.65
C CYS A 671 -2.99 28.70 -3.18
N GLN A 672 -1.87 29.40 -2.96
CA GLN A 672 -0.52 28.91 -3.32
C GLN A 672 0.33 28.85 -2.05
N GLY A 673 0.71 27.64 -1.64
CA GLY A 673 1.31 27.35 -0.33
C GLY A 673 2.48 28.24 0.07
N ALA A 674 3.62 28.07 -0.60
CA ALA A 674 4.88 28.70 -0.20
C ALA A 674 4.88 30.24 -0.27
N LYS A 675 3.91 30.87 -0.94
CA LYS A 675 3.83 32.33 -1.09
C LYS A 675 2.93 33.01 -0.06
N GLU A 676 2.27 32.25 0.81
CA GLU A 676 1.37 32.79 1.83
C GLU A 676 1.97 32.61 3.22
N GLU A 677 2.04 33.70 4.01
CA GLU A 677 2.56 33.67 5.39
C GLU A 677 1.82 32.64 6.27
N ASP A 678 0.53 32.47 6.03
CA ASP A 678 -0.33 31.55 6.77
C ASP A 678 -0.40 30.14 6.15
N LEU A 679 0.51 29.75 5.25
CA LEU A 679 0.64 28.41 4.67
C LEU A 679 2.11 27.95 4.55
N GLN A 680 2.98 28.52 5.38
CA GLN A 680 4.39 28.13 5.41
C GLN A 680 4.58 26.64 5.77
N PRO A 681 5.68 26.01 5.32
CA PRO A 681 6.00 24.64 5.70
C PRO A 681 6.04 24.43 7.21
N TYR A 682 5.59 23.28 7.67
CA TYR A 682 5.60 22.90 9.10
C TYR A 682 5.85 21.41 9.26
N ASN A 683 6.31 20.99 10.44
CA ASN A 683 6.46 19.57 10.73
C ASN A 683 5.17 18.97 11.31
N VAL A 684 4.85 17.76 10.87
CA VAL A 684 3.89 16.85 11.50
C VAL A 684 4.71 15.83 12.30
N TYR A 685 4.31 15.60 13.54
CA TYR A 685 5.02 14.71 14.44
C TYR A 685 4.17 13.50 14.78
N GLY A 686 4.84 12.40 15.04
CA GLY A 686 4.21 11.43 15.92
C GLY A 686 5.07 10.23 16.21
N VAL A 687 4.54 9.41 17.10
CA VAL A 687 5.26 8.32 17.75
C VAL A 687 4.31 7.15 17.85
N CYS A 688 4.76 5.96 17.51
CA CYS A 688 3.93 4.76 17.59
C CYS A 688 4.65 3.64 18.30
N ALA A 689 3.96 3.01 19.24
CA ALA A 689 4.39 1.79 19.90
C ALA A 689 3.53 0.63 19.40
N SER A 690 4.16 -0.40 18.84
CA SER A 690 3.50 -1.63 18.42
C SER A 690 4.03 -2.82 19.20
N GLU A 691 3.11 -3.61 19.76
CA GLU A 691 3.38 -4.85 20.47
C GLU A 691 2.81 -6.04 19.71
N ILE A 692 3.58 -7.13 19.68
CA ILE A 692 3.25 -8.35 18.95
C ILE A 692 3.39 -9.57 19.85
N GLU A 693 2.68 -10.65 19.50
CA GLU A 693 2.94 -12.01 19.95
C GLU A 693 3.22 -12.90 18.74
N LEU A 694 4.39 -13.54 18.74
CA LEU A 694 4.92 -14.40 17.67
C LEU A 694 4.87 -15.87 18.07
N ASP A 695 4.33 -16.70 17.19
CA ASP A 695 4.50 -18.15 17.18
C ASP A 695 5.76 -18.53 16.40
N VAL A 696 6.85 -18.76 17.13
CA VAL A 696 8.19 -19.02 16.58
C VAL A 696 8.21 -20.26 15.67
N LEU A 697 7.36 -21.27 15.93
CA LEU A 697 7.34 -22.49 15.11
C LEU A 697 6.68 -22.28 13.75
N THR A 698 5.83 -21.26 13.62
CA THR A 698 5.03 -21.08 12.40
C THR A 698 5.29 -19.77 11.68
N GLY A 699 5.94 -18.80 12.34
CA GLY A 699 6.07 -17.43 11.87
C GLY A 699 4.76 -16.63 11.91
N GLN A 700 3.65 -17.21 12.39
CA GLN A 700 2.41 -16.46 12.59
C GLN A 700 2.56 -15.51 13.78
N TYR A 701 1.99 -14.33 13.67
CA TYR A 701 2.00 -13.34 14.74
C TYR A 701 0.64 -12.66 14.85
N GLN A 702 0.38 -12.03 15.99
CA GLN A 702 -0.74 -11.12 16.21
C GLN A 702 -0.22 -9.80 16.76
N ILE A 703 -0.80 -8.69 16.33
CA ILE A 703 -0.52 -7.38 16.91
C ILE A 703 -1.42 -7.22 18.13
N THR A 704 -0.85 -7.36 19.32
CA THR A 704 -1.59 -7.39 20.59
C THR A 704 -2.05 -6.00 20.99
N ARG A 705 -1.22 -4.97 20.75
CA ARG A 705 -1.57 -3.59 21.06
C ARG A 705 -0.78 -2.59 20.22
N VAL A 706 -1.44 -1.53 19.80
CA VAL A 706 -0.82 -0.35 19.18
C VAL A 706 -1.26 0.89 19.93
N ASP A 707 -0.30 1.73 20.30
CA ASP A 707 -0.52 3.05 20.86
C ASP A 707 0.14 4.07 19.91
N LEU A 708 -0.66 4.98 19.35
CA LEU A 708 -0.21 5.94 18.34
C LEU A 708 -0.54 7.35 18.79
N LEU A 709 0.48 8.20 18.90
CA LEU A 709 0.35 9.63 19.14
C LEU A 709 0.66 10.40 17.85
N GLU A 710 -0.24 11.28 17.43
CA GLU A 710 -0.09 12.12 16.24
C GLU A 710 -0.35 13.59 16.57
N ASP A 711 0.59 14.48 16.26
CA ASP A 711 0.37 15.94 16.32
C ASP A 711 -0.36 16.42 15.07
N VAL A 712 -1.68 16.62 15.23
CA VAL A 712 -2.60 17.07 14.19
C VAL A 712 -2.91 18.58 14.28
N GLY A 713 -2.22 19.30 15.17
CA GLY A 713 -2.60 20.64 15.55
C GLY A 713 -4.02 20.71 16.14
N ASP A 714 -4.75 21.76 15.81
CA ASP A 714 -6.19 21.84 16.08
C ASP A 714 -6.96 21.16 14.93
N SER A 715 -7.24 19.87 15.10
CA SER A 715 -7.99 19.08 14.12
C SER A 715 -9.28 19.78 13.68
N MET A 716 -9.52 19.82 12.36
CA MET A 716 -10.79 20.32 11.80
C MET A 716 -11.91 19.31 11.97
N ASN A 717 -11.60 18.02 11.88
CA ASN A 717 -12.55 16.96 12.12
C ASN A 717 -11.83 15.72 12.69
N PRO A 718 -11.84 15.53 14.02
CA PRO A 718 -11.09 14.46 14.65
C PRO A 718 -11.55 13.07 14.21
N GLY A 719 -12.84 12.90 13.86
CA GLY A 719 -13.36 11.62 13.37
C GLY A 719 -12.79 11.22 12.00
N ILE A 720 -12.58 12.20 11.12
CA ILE A 720 -11.93 11.97 9.81
C ILE A 720 -10.43 11.73 10.01
N ASP A 721 -9.77 12.54 10.83
CA ASP A 721 -8.32 12.44 11.07
C ASP A 721 -7.94 11.11 11.72
N ILE A 722 -8.74 10.62 12.68
CA ILE A 722 -8.60 9.26 13.25
C ILE A 722 -8.73 8.21 12.15
N GLY A 723 -9.74 8.30 11.28
CA GLY A 723 -9.90 7.35 10.17
C GLY A 723 -8.71 7.37 9.20
N GLN A 724 -8.09 8.53 8.99
CA GLN A 724 -6.86 8.64 8.20
C GLN A 724 -5.67 7.95 8.87
N VAL A 725 -5.53 8.10 10.20
CA VAL A 725 -4.52 7.41 11.02
C VAL A 725 -4.68 5.89 10.93
N GLU A 726 -5.89 5.38 11.19
CA GLU A 726 -6.17 3.95 11.20
C GLU A 726 -6.00 3.34 9.81
N GLY A 727 -6.52 4.00 8.77
CA GLY A 727 -6.40 3.55 7.39
C GLY A 727 -4.96 3.56 6.87
N ALA A 728 -4.17 4.57 7.26
CA ALA A 728 -2.74 4.57 6.97
C ALA A 728 -2.03 3.44 7.72
N PHE A 729 -2.23 3.29 9.03
CA PHE A 729 -1.60 2.20 9.77
C PHE A 729 -1.89 0.82 9.13
N ALA A 730 -3.14 0.57 8.74
CA ALA A 730 -3.54 -0.68 8.08
C ALA A 730 -2.89 -0.90 6.71
N MET A 731 -2.77 0.12 5.86
CA MET A 731 -2.13 -0.03 4.56
C MET A 731 -0.59 -0.23 4.70
N GLY A 732 0.01 0.23 5.80
CA GLY A 732 1.44 0.02 6.10
C GLY A 732 1.74 -1.35 6.67
N LEU A 733 0.83 -1.86 7.49
CA LEU A 733 0.81 -3.25 7.91
C LEU A 733 0.83 -4.19 6.70
N GLY A 734 0.07 -3.85 5.66
CA GLY A 734 0.10 -4.56 4.40
C GLY A 734 1.48 -4.55 3.78
N TYR A 735 2.00 -3.34 3.53
CA TYR A 735 3.27 -3.10 2.87
C TYR A 735 4.44 -3.87 3.49
N PHE A 736 4.57 -3.85 4.81
CA PHE A 736 5.73 -4.42 5.48
C PHE A 736 5.61 -5.92 5.78
N CYS A 737 4.40 -6.47 5.80
CA CYS A 737 4.18 -7.82 6.31
C CYS A 737 3.60 -8.82 5.30
N THR A 738 2.67 -8.39 4.46
CA THR A 738 1.76 -9.33 3.75
C THR A 738 1.63 -9.07 2.26
N GLU A 739 1.84 -7.83 1.82
CA GLU A 739 1.74 -7.44 0.42
C GLU A 739 3.07 -7.65 -0.29
N GLN A 740 3.07 -8.46 -1.36
CA GLN A 740 4.26 -8.73 -2.16
C GLN A 740 3.96 -8.66 -3.65
N ILE A 741 4.83 -7.96 -4.37
CA ILE A 741 4.83 -7.93 -5.83
C ILE A 741 5.85 -8.93 -6.34
N ILE A 742 5.37 -10.01 -6.97
CA ILE A 742 6.21 -11.08 -7.52
C ILE A 742 6.03 -11.10 -9.03
N THR A 743 7.15 -11.15 -9.74
CA THR A 743 7.23 -11.30 -11.20
C THR A 743 8.00 -12.57 -11.56
N ASP A 744 7.79 -13.10 -12.77
CA ASP A 744 8.67 -14.13 -13.34
C ASP A 744 9.88 -13.52 -14.08
N GLU A 745 10.68 -14.39 -14.70
CA GLU A 745 11.91 -14.03 -15.43
C GLU A 745 11.66 -13.20 -16.71
N ASP A 746 10.43 -13.17 -17.21
CA ASP A 746 10.04 -12.35 -18.36
C ASP A 746 9.51 -10.98 -17.95
N GLY A 747 9.31 -10.74 -16.63
CA GLY A 747 8.73 -9.52 -16.09
C GLY A 747 7.20 -9.58 -15.95
N LYS A 748 6.59 -10.76 -16.10
CA LYS A 748 5.14 -10.93 -15.91
C LYS A 748 4.81 -10.92 -14.43
N ILE A 749 3.88 -10.07 -14.01
CA ILE A 749 3.37 -10.10 -12.63
C ILE A 749 2.59 -11.39 -12.35
N LEU A 750 2.91 -12.04 -11.23
CA LEU A 750 2.26 -13.26 -10.74
C LEU A 750 1.30 -13.01 -9.57
N THR A 751 1.43 -11.87 -8.86
CA THR A 751 0.55 -11.46 -7.76
C THR A 751 -0.44 -10.35 -8.18
N ASN A 752 -1.34 -10.67 -9.10
CA ASN A 752 -2.24 -9.73 -9.76
C ASN A 752 -3.73 -9.86 -9.40
N ARG A 753 -4.10 -10.57 -8.33
CA ARG A 753 -5.50 -10.75 -7.90
C ARG A 753 -5.63 -11.01 -6.40
N THR A 754 -6.86 -10.94 -5.88
CA THR A 754 -7.20 -11.26 -4.47
C THR A 754 -6.66 -12.62 -4.00
N TRP A 755 -6.45 -13.55 -4.94
CA TRP A 755 -6.00 -14.91 -4.67
C TRP A 755 -4.52 -15.01 -4.28
N ASN A 756 -3.68 -14.12 -4.80
CA ASN A 756 -2.21 -14.18 -4.64
C ASN A 756 -1.60 -12.87 -4.11
N TYR A 757 -2.34 -11.76 -4.12
CA TYR A 757 -1.97 -10.52 -3.46
C TYR A 757 -2.79 -10.33 -2.18
N LYS A 758 -2.15 -10.02 -1.05
CA LYS A 758 -2.73 -10.17 0.29
C LYS A 758 -2.69 -8.87 1.10
N PRO A 759 -3.54 -7.88 0.81
CA PRO A 759 -3.72 -6.75 1.71
C PRO A 759 -4.29 -7.22 3.06
N PRO A 760 -4.09 -6.48 4.16
CA PRO A 760 -4.61 -6.83 5.47
C PRO A 760 -6.13 -6.93 5.50
N GLY A 761 -6.65 -7.90 6.23
CA GLY A 761 -8.07 -8.04 6.54
C GLY A 761 -8.40 -7.68 8.00
N ALA A 762 -9.67 -7.82 8.36
CA ALA A 762 -10.18 -7.44 9.69
C ALA A 762 -9.51 -8.17 10.89
N LYS A 763 -8.87 -9.32 10.68
CA LYS A 763 -8.15 -10.05 11.74
C LYS A 763 -6.66 -9.73 11.80
N ASP A 764 -6.15 -8.97 10.84
CA ASP A 764 -4.74 -8.58 10.77
C ASP A 764 -4.47 -7.27 11.54
N ILE A 765 -5.48 -6.41 11.71
CA ILE A 765 -5.38 -5.16 12.48
C ILE A 765 -5.02 -5.41 13.96
N PRO A 766 -4.58 -4.38 14.72
CA PRO A 766 -4.31 -4.53 16.15
C PRO A 766 -5.51 -5.05 16.96
N ILE A 767 -5.23 -5.83 18.00
CA ILE A 767 -6.24 -6.31 18.94
C ILE A 767 -6.70 -5.15 19.85
N ASP A 768 -5.77 -4.35 20.36
CA ASP A 768 -6.03 -3.12 21.11
C ASP A 768 -5.42 -1.94 20.34
N PHE A 769 -6.24 -1.10 19.69
CA PHE A 769 -5.76 0.03 18.89
C PHE A 769 -6.10 1.37 19.54
N ARG A 770 -5.08 2.11 19.98
CA ARG A 770 -5.25 3.37 20.69
C ARG A 770 -4.61 4.52 19.95
N ILE A 771 -5.36 5.61 19.80
CA ILE A 771 -4.91 6.83 19.12
C ILE A 771 -5.05 8.01 20.07
N LYS A 772 -4.01 8.84 20.15
CA LYS A 772 -3.98 10.08 20.93
C LYS A 772 -3.57 11.25 20.04
N PHE A 773 -4.34 12.32 20.07
CA PHE A 773 -3.92 13.62 19.60
C PHE A 773 -3.49 14.47 20.79
N PRO A 774 -2.23 14.95 20.85
CA PRO A 774 -1.76 15.72 21.98
C PRO A 774 -2.50 17.06 22.07
N LYS A 775 -2.72 17.51 23.32
CA LYS A 775 -3.68 18.55 23.67
C LYS A 775 -3.07 19.95 23.54
N LYS A 776 -3.89 20.91 23.09
CA LYS A 776 -3.55 22.36 23.06
C LYS A 776 -2.28 22.71 22.26
N ILE A 777 -2.07 22.09 21.10
CA ILE A 777 -0.87 22.32 20.26
C ILE A 777 -1.23 22.99 18.92
N PRO A 778 -1.76 24.23 18.91
CA PRO A 778 -2.22 24.88 17.68
C PRO A 778 -1.09 25.03 16.64
N ASN A 779 -1.37 24.71 15.38
CA ASN A 779 -0.47 25.07 14.27
C ASN A 779 -0.66 26.55 13.92
N LYS A 780 0.41 27.35 13.96
CA LYS A 780 0.33 28.79 13.66
C LYS A 780 0.02 29.09 12.19
N VAL A 781 0.38 28.18 11.28
CA VAL A 781 0.33 28.38 9.82
C VAL A 781 -0.65 27.43 9.14
N GLY A 782 -1.49 26.76 9.92
CA GLY A 782 -2.49 25.80 9.44
C GLY A 782 -3.87 26.42 9.30
N VAL A 783 -4.68 25.90 8.37
CA VAL A 783 -6.10 26.29 8.25
C VAL A 783 -6.80 25.93 9.55
N LEU A 784 -7.47 26.90 10.19
CA LEU A 784 -8.08 26.71 11.52
C LEU A 784 -7.10 26.15 12.57
N LYS A 785 -5.79 26.39 12.37
CA LYS A 785 -4.68 25.87 13.19
C LYS A 785 -4.49 24.34 13.14
N SER A 786 -5.02 23.69 12.11
CA SER A 786 -4.85 22.25 11.85
C SER A 786 -3.51 21.90 11.20
N LYS A 787 -3.19 20.61 11.13
CA LYS A 787 -2.10 20.06 10.32
C LYS A 787 -2.65 19.06 9.31
N GLY A 788 -1.98 18.94 8.18
CA GLY A 788 -2.26 17.92 7.18
C GLY A 788 -1.97 16.54 7.75
N MET A 789 -2.91 15.62 7.56
CA MET A 789 -2.75 14.23 7.97
C MET A 789 -2.02 13.45 6.88
N ILE A 790 -0.70 13.32 7.03
CA ILE A 790 0.08 12.37 6.25
C ILE A 790 0.63 11.35 7.23
N LEU A 791 -0.11 10.26 7.44
CA LEU A 791 0.46 9.15 8.19
C LEU A 791 1.32 8.29 7.29
N HIS A 792 2.57 8.20 7.71
CA HIS A 792 3.53 7.19 7.31
C HIS A 792 3.33 5.98 8.20
N TRP A 793 3.66 4.84 7.64
CA TRP A 793 3.61 3.55 8.29
C TRP A 793 4.51 3.57 9.53
N ARG A 794 3.92 3.55 10.73
CA ARG A 794 4.69 3.54 11.96
C ARG A 794 4.75 2.15 12.56
N SER A 795 5.95 1.80 13.03
CA SER A 795 6.22 0.73 14.00
C SER A 795 5.90 -0.69 13.55
N ILE A 796 6.45 -1.11 12.41
CA ILE A 796 6.47 -2.54 12.07
C ILE A 796 7.89 -3.03 11.69
N ASN A 797 8.94 -2.40 12.21
CA ASN A 797 10.29 -2.97 12.06
C ASN A 797 10.48 -4.28 12.86
N LEU A 798 9.56 -4.61 13.76
CA LEU A 798 9.51 -5.92 14.41
C LEU A 798 8.92 -7.00 13.53
N LEU A 799 8.07 -6.66 12.55
CA LEU A 799 7.40 -7.65 11.72
C LEU A 799 8.05 -7.73 10.36
N LYS A 800 8.62 -8.90 10.10
CA LYS A 800 9.00 -9.31 8.77
C LYS A 800 7.95 -10.30 8.25
N ALA A 801 7.93 -10.53 6.95
CA ALA A 801 7.17 -11.66 6.42
C ALA A 801 7.59 -12.94 7.19
N PRO A 802 6.67 -13.89 7.46
CA PRO A 802 6.97 -15.12 8.19
C PRO A 802 8.25 -15.84 7.72
N GLU A 803 8.56 -15.75 6.43
CA GLU A 803 9.77 -16.32 5.81
C GLU A 803 11.08 -15.76 6.34
N GLU A 804 11.14 -14.48 6.72
CA GLU A 804 12.40 -13.85 7.12
C GLU A 804 12.81 -14.21 8.55
N TYR A 805 11.88 -14.69 9.38
CA TYR A 805 12.18 -15.19 10.73
C TYR A 805 12.78 -16.60 10.76
N PHE A 806 12.70 -17.33 9.63
CA PHE A 806 13.26 -18.67 9.53
C PHE A 806 14.76 -18.67 9.16
N LYS A 807 15.30 -17.52 8.75
CA LYS A 807 16.74 -17.30 8.64
C LYS A 807 17.30 -16.89 10.00
#